data_AF-A0A7W7PGW8-F1
#
_entry.id   AF-A0A7W7PGW8-F1
#
_cell.length_a   1.000
_cell.length_b   1.000
_cell.length_c   1.000
_cell.angle_alpha   90.00
_cell.angle_beta   90.00
_cell.angle_gamma   90.00
#
_symmetry.space_group_name_H-M   'P 1'
#
loop_
_entity.id
_entity.type
_entity.pdbx_description
1 polymer ?
#
loop_
_entity_poly.entity_id
_entity_poly.type
_entity_poly.pdbx_seq_one_letter_code
_entity_poly.pdbx_strand_id
1 'polypeptide(L)'
;MTTSPSTGTGPQPVGLADGAIATVAGNGVAGFISDGGPGALTRVYHPLGVTVDKNGVLYIADQHNHRVRKVTPNGIITTAAGDGTGGYISDGGPAVATRLHYPGGVAVDDAGNLYIADTHNHRVRKVTPNGIITTVAGNGEAGYVSDGGPAMATRLHYPYGVAVDGGGNLYIADHQNHRVRKVTPNGNITTVAGNGEAGYVSDGGPAISTRLHYPVAVAVDGEGNLYIADRHNHRIRKVTPNGIITTVAGNGTAGYVSDGGPAIGTRLHYPWGVALDEAGSLYIGDQHNHRIRKVTSDGIITTVAGNGTAGYVDDGGPAAGTRVYYPAGVALDRAGNLYTADQYNHRVRGVTAVAQMTPPLPPAADLYGEVVSPLRVQRGQEFDLGARIRNRGPNPADGQHVTVVLNLAEGLVGGPGTTGRRLTRTFTGQQLIPNQATLDGVFRVSAPDTTPPGTYESTLEIQYGGDLNLKDNTYALPVTVVVPAPVEDETALTIYQDTVPEVAPGQRTAFNMRYASPTGQPVNPGTITQRFTAPSGFLFVGQPTYAYYEAVDGVVTGNLDHRIEDGGRTLIITANPHVNTTASDAGSVIYTIPVQARPDAVPGQYDNGSASIGRHVPVQISGKVTGSAQDETALRVAQATVPAAAPGQTTKFNLEIRSLNNQPVNPGTIEQRITAPTGFEFTGAASYGYYNTKPYVTGNLDTRLEDGGKTLVIRSNPHLNTGTTDKTSLIHTLVIRALPTATPGTQSNDGKVAIGRLAPVPLIGRVL
;
A
#
# COMPACT_ATOMS: atom_id res chain seq x y z
N MET A 1 -44.22 21.17 -34.67
CA MET A 1 -45.43 21.57 -33.89
C MET A 1 -46.50 20.50 -34.03
N THR A 2 -47.11 20.20 -32.87
CA THR A 2 -48.47 19.66 -32.59
C THR A 2 -48.98 18.43 -33.33
N THR A 3 -48.76 17.27 -32.72
CA THR A 3 -49.67 16.11 -32.74
C THR A 3 -50.02 15.75 -31.28
N SER A 4 -51.22 15.20 -31.05
CA SER A 4 -51.78 14.83 -29.74
C SER A 4 -50.75 14.19 -28.77
N PRO A 5 -50.86 14.41 -27.45
CA PRO A 5 -49.87 13.91 -26.49
C PRO A 5 -49.81 12.38 -26.57
N SER A 6 -48.68 11.83 -27.04
CA SER A 6 -48.42 10.39 -26.92
C SER A 6 -47.94 10.10 -25.50
N THR A 7 -48.55 9.10 -24.87
CA THR A 7 -48.34 8.71 -23.46
C THR A 7 -47.32 7.58 -23.30
N GLY A 8 -46.51 7.28 -24.32
CA GLY A 8 -45.69 6.07 -24.38
C GLY A 8 -44.44 6.17 -23.52
N THR A 9 -44.52 5.75 -22.25
CA THR A 9 -43.35 5.46 -21.42
C THR A 9 -42.68 4.18 -21.93
N GLY A 10 -41.34 4.14 -21.99
CA GLY A 10 -40.65 2.90 -22.35
C GLY A 10 -40.76 1.80 -21.26
N PRO A 11 -40.14 0.62 -21.47
CA PRO A 11 -40.22 -0.47 -20.50
C PRO A 11 -39.50 -0.09 -19.21
N GLN A 12 -40.25 0.18 -18.14
CA GLN A 12 -39.70 0.45 -16.81
C GLN A 12 -40.37 -0.47 -15.78
N PRO A 13 -39.64 -0.91 -14.73
CA PRO A 13 -40.29 -1.47 -13.56
C PRO A 13 -41.10 -0.37 -12.87
N VAL A 14 -42.41 -0.55 -12.82
CA VAL A 14 -43.34 0.39 -12.19
C VAL A 14 -42.99 0.57 -10.70
N GLY A 15 -42.97 1.83 -10.22
CA GLY A 15 -42.84 2.14 -8.78
C GLY A 15 -41.42 2.42 -8.28
N LEU A 16 -40.43 2.57 -9.16
CA LEU A 16 -39.09 3.01 -8.78
C LEU A 16 -39.03 4.53 -8.53
N ALA A 17 -38.20 4.95 -7.57
CA ALA A 17 -37.92 6.36 -7.31
C ALA A 17 -37.19 7.01 -8.48
N ASP A 18 -37.25 8.34 -8.60
CA ASP A 18 -36.49 9.09 -9.62
C ASP A 18 -34.98 8.84 -9.50
N GLY A 19 -34.31 8.63 -10.63
CA GLY A 19 -32.88 8.31 -10.69
C GLY A 19 -32.53 6.90 -10.25
N ALA A 20 -33.51 6.01 -10.06
CA ALA A 20 -33.26 4.59 -9.80
C ALA A 20 -32.97 3.84 -11.10
N ILE A 21 -32.10 2.82 -11.02
CA ILE A 21 -31.72 1.98 -12.18
C ILE A 21 -32.30 0.57 -12.06
N ALA A 22 -32.73 0.01 -13.17
CA ALA A 22 -33.15 -1.39 -13.23
C ALA A 22 -32.91 -2.04 -14.59
N THR A 23 -32.97 -3.37 -14.64
CA THR A 23 -32.78 -4.15 -15.86
C THR A 23 -34.08 -4.27 -16.63
N VAL A 24 -34.06 -3.83 -17.89
CA VAL A 24 -35.23 -3.87 -18.78
C VAL A 24 -35.12 -4.98 -19.83
N ALA A 25 -33.90 -5.44 -20.11
CA ALA A 25 -33.63 -6.61 -20.93
C ALA A 25 -32.34 -7.32 -20.51
N GLY A 26 -32.33 -8.65 -20.56
CA GLY A 26 -31.16 -9.47 -20.23
C GLY A 26 -31.08 -9.83 -18.76
N ASN A 27 -30.54 -11.00 -18.44
CA ASN A 27 -30.42 -11.50 -17.07
C ASN A 27 -28.96 -11.64 -16.61
N GLY A 28 -28.00 -11.14 -17.39
CA GLY A 28 -26.57 -11.24 -17.11
C GLY A 28 -25.86 -12.44 -17.71
N VAL A 29 -26.58 -13.33 -18.39
CA VAL A 29 -26.00 -14.47 -19.09
C VAL A 29 -26.01 -14.21 -20.59
N ALA A 30 -24.85 -14.35 -21.23
CA ALA A 30 -24.73 -14.27 -22.68
C ALA A 30 -25.59 -15.33 -23.38
N GLY A 31 -26.20 -14.94 -24.50
CA GLY A 31 -26.92 -15.83 -25.41
C GLY A 31 -28.35 -15.40 -25.66
N PHE A 32 -29.19 -16.34 -26.10
CA PHE A 32 -30.59 -16.13 -26.46
C PHE A 32 -31.45 -17.26 -25.85
N ILE A 33 -32.72 -16.98 -25.52
CA ILE A 33 -33.69 -17.98 -25.05
C ILE A 33 -34.82 -18.14 -26.06
N SER A 34 -35.76 -17.20 -26.05
CA SER A 34 -36.93 -17.19 -26.92
C SER A 34 -37.56 -15.79 -26.93
N ASP A 35 -38.52 -15.60 -27.83
CA ASP A 35 -39.36 -14.41 -27.89
C ASP A 35 -40.66 -14.59 -27.10
N GLY A 36 -41.31 -13.48 -26.75
CA GLY A 36 -42.63 -13.42 -26.11
C GLY A 36 -42.62 -13.41 -24.58
N GLY A 37 -41.45 -13.59 -23.95
CA GLY A 37 -41.29 -13.54 -22.49
C GLY A 37 -40.92 -12.15 -21.94
N PRO A 38 -40.80 -12.01 -20.60
CA PRO A 38 -40.31 -10.79 -19.97
C PRO A 38 -38.87 -10.48 -20.36
N GLY A 39 -38.60 -9.24 -20.79
CA GLY A 39 -37.29 -8.77 -21.21
C GLY A 39 -36.22 -8.97 -20.15
N ALA A 40 -36.50 -8.61 -18.90
CA ALA A 40 -35.56 -8.73 -17.77
C ALA A 40 -35.14 -10.18 -17.45
N LEU A 41 -35.87 -11.19 -17.95
CA LEU A 41 -35.56 -12.61 -17.70
C LEU A 41 -34.89 -13.30 -18.90
N THR A 42 -34.86 -12.64 -20.07
CA THR A 42 -34.24 -13.19 -21.27
C THR A 42 -32.71 -13.15 -21.21
N ARG A 43 -32.05 -13.70 -22.24
CA ARG A 43 -30.62 -13.49 -22.48
C ARG A 43 -30.44 -12.55 -23.67
N VAL A 44 -29.47 -11.65 -23.53
CA VAL A 44 -28.91 -10.81 -24.60
C VAL A 44 -27.40 -10.99 -24.55
N TYR A 45 -26.70 -10.76 -25.66
CA TYR A 45 -25.26 -10.97 -25.74
C TYR A 45 -24.58 -9.74 -26.35
N HIS A 46 -23.85 -9.01 -25.48
CA HIS A 46 -23.19 -7.74 -25.81
C HIS A 46 -24.17 -6.78 -26.49
N PRO A 47 -25.25 -6.36 -25.82
CA PRO A 47 -26.10 -5.31 -26.37
C PRO A 47 -25.24 -4.06 -26.62
N LEU A 48 -25.45 -3.40 -27.76
CA LEU A 48 -24.60 -2.27 -28.18
C LEU A 48 -25.41 -0.99 -28.35
N GLY A 49 -26.14 -0.84 -29.46
CA GLY A 49 -27.04 0.28 -29.71
C GLY A 49 -28.43 0.05 -29.11
N VAL A 50 -29.05 1.12 -28.61
CA VAL A 50 -30.45 1.14 -28.17
C VAL A 50 -31.16 2.37 -28.70
N THR A 51 -32.46 2.28 -28.94
CA THR A 51 -33.32 3.43 -29.30
C THR A 51 -34.75 3.18 -28.83
N VAL A 52 -35.53 4.22 -28.59
CA VAL A 52 -36.94 4.11 -28.17
C VAL A 52 -37.83 4.83 -29.17
N ASP A 53 -38.92 4.19 -29.59
CA ASP A 53 -39.88 4.81 -30.51
C ASP A 53 -40.88 5.73 -29.81
N LYS A 54 -41.69 6.42 -30.61
CA LYS A 54 -42.73 7.34 -30.13
C LYS A 54 -43.83 6.70 -29.27
N ASN A 55 -43.92 5.37 -29.28
CA ASN A 55 -44.89 4.58 -28.53
C ASN A 55 -44.24 3.91 -27.28
N GLY A 56 -42.96 4.16 -27.01
CA GLY A 56 -42.23 3.56 -25.89
C GLY A 56 -41.65 2.17 -26.18
N VAL A 57 -41.59 1.72 -27.42
CA VAL A 57 -40.93 0.44 -27.76
C VAL A 57 -39.43 0.64 -27.81
N LEU A 58 -38.70 -0.07 -26.96
CA LEU A 58 -37.24 -0.06 -26.90
C LEU A 58 -36.66 -1.09 -27.89
N TYR A 59 -35.83 -0.66 -28.81
CA TYR A 59 -35.07 -1.51 -29.72
C TYR A 59 -33.63 -1.66 -29.25
N ILE A 60 -33.07 -2.87 -29.38
CA ILE A 60 -31.77 -3.25 -28.85
C ILE A 60 -31.00 -3.99 -29.94
N ALA A 61 -29.82 -3.50 -30.31
CA ALA A 61 -28.88 -4.24 -31.12
C ALA A 61 -28.19 -5.30 -30.25
N ASP A 62 -28.69 -6.54 -30.34
CA ASP A 62 -28.21 -7.72 -29.60
C ASP A 62 -27.06 -8.35 -30.39
N GLN A 63 -25.92 -7.65 -30.35
CA GLN A 63 -24.85 -7.70 -31.34
C GLN A 63 -24.36 -9.13 -31.62
N HIS A 64 -23.97 -9.87 -30.57
CA HIS A 64 -23.42 -11.22 -30.73
C HIS A 64 -24.48 -12.30 -30.94
N ASN A 65 -25.76 -11.98 -30.70
CA ASN A 65 -26.87 -12.85 -31.10
C ASN A 65 -27.33 -12.56 -32.53
N HIS A 66 -26.69 -11.64 -33.27
CA HIS A 66 -27.01 -11.31 -34.66
C HIS A 66 -28.48 -10.92 -34.87
N ARG A 67 -29.05 -10.23 -33.88
CA ARG A 67 -30.46 -9.84 -33.85
C ARG A 67 -30.60 -8.38 -33.44
N VAL A 68 -31.70 -7.77 -33.88
CA VAL A 68 -32.27 -6.61 -33.21
C VAL A 68 -33.50 -7.08 -32.45
N ARG A 69 -33.52 -6.83 -31.13
CA ARG A 69 -34.63 -7.17 -30.24
C ARG A 69 -35.47 -5.93 -30.00
N LYS A 70 -36.76 -6.10 -29.70
CA LYS A 70 -37.65 -5.02 -29.27
C LYS A 70 -38.36 -5.40 -27.98
N VAL A 71 -38.47 -4.46 -27.04
CA VAL A 71 -39.15 -4.58 -25.76
C VAL A 71 -40.30 -3.58 -25.75
N THR A 72 -41.52 -4.07 -25.60
CA THR A 72 -42.72 -3.23 -25.48
C THR A 72 -42.79 -2.56 -24.10
N PRO A 73 -43.59 -1.49 -23.94
CA PRO A 73 -43.76 -0.83 -22.63
C PRO A 73 -44.14 -1.74 -21.46
N ASN A 74 -44.90 -2.82 -21.72
CA ASN A 74 -45.24 -3.83 -20.73
C ASN A 74 -44.13 -4.88 -20.48
N GLY A 75 -42.92 -4.65 -21.00
CA GLY A 75 -41.74 -5.46 -20.74
C GLY A 75 -41.62 -6.76 -21.55
N ILE A 76 -42.42 -6.96 -22.61
CA ILE A 76 -42.34 -8.17 -23.43
C ILE A 76 -41.29 -8.01 -24.53
N ILE A 77 -40.34 -8.95 -24.62
CA ILE A 77 -39.28 -8.93 -25.63
C ILE A 77 -39.57 -9.86 -26.81
N THR A 78 -39.34 -9.36 -28.03
CA THR A 78 -39.44 -10.13 -29.28
C THR A 78 -38.33 -9.75 -30.25
N THR A 79 -38.10 -10.52 -31.31
CA THR A 79 -37.15 -10.19 -32.37
C THR A 79 -37.79 -9.22 -33.37
N ALA A 80 -37.10 -8.12 -33.65
CA ALA A 80 -37.49 -7.15 -34.68
C ALA A 80 -36.83 -7.48 -36.04
N ALA A 81 -35.59 -7.98 -36.03
CA ALA A 81 -34.86 -8.40 -37.21
C ALA A 81 -33.74 -9.39 -36.87
N GLY A 82 -33.38 -10.24 -37.84
CA GLY A 82 -32.32 -11.24 -37.72
C GLY A 82 -32.81 -12.60 -37.22
N ASP A 83 -32.32 -13.68 -37.83
CA ASP A 83 -32.63 -15.07 -37.46
C ASP A 83 -31.68 -15.64 -36.38
N GLY A 84 -30.57 -14.93 -36.10
CA GLY A 84 -29.52 -15.35 -35.19
C GLY A 84 -28.25 -15.89 -35.82
N THR A 85 -28.22 -16.00 -37.14
CA THR A 85 -27.06 -16.46 -37.89
C THR A 85 -26.36 -15.25 -38.50
N GLY A 86 -25.04 -15.17 -38.30
CA GLY A 86 -24.20 -14.14 -38.92
C GLY A 86 -24.23 -14.23 -40.45
N GLY A 87 -24.46 -13.11 -41.13
CA GLY A 87 -24.32 -13.00 -42.59
C GLY A 87 -25.43 -12.18 -43.24
N TYR A 88 -25.62 -12.34 -44.54
CA TYR A 88 -26.60 -11.62 -45.36
C TYR A 88 -27.35 -12.60 -46.28
N ILE A 89 -28.64 -12.35 -46.54
CA ILE A 89 -29.46 -13.14 -47.50
C ILE A 89 -29.86 -12.27 -48.69
N SER A 90 -30.89 -11.45 -48.52
CA SER A 90 -31.46 -10.59 -49.57
C SER A 90 -32.36 -9.51 -48.96
N ASP A 91 -32.82 -8.60 -49.81
CA ASP A 91 -33.80 -7.57 -49.49
C ASP A 91 -35.23 -7.99 -49.90
N GLY A 92 -36.23 -7.33 -49.33
CA GLY A 92 -37.65 -7.49 -49.66
C GLY A 92 -38.39 -8.60 -48.89
N GLY A 93 -37.67 -9.40 -48.09
CA GLY A 93 -38.25 -10.46 -47.26
C GLY A 93 -38.60 -10.02 -45.82
N PRO A 94 -39.17 -10.95 -45.02
CA PRO A 94 -39.44 -10.71 -43.60
C PRO A 94 -38.15 -10.45 -42.80
N ALA A 95 -38.14 -9.38 -42.01
CA ALA A 95 -36.98 -8.95 -41.22
C ALA A 95 -36.50 -10.01 -40.22
N VAL A 96 -37.43 -10.77 -39.63
CA VAL A 96 -37.12 -11.83 -38.64
C VAL A 96 -36.54 -13.10 -39.27
N ALA A 97 -36.61 -13.24 -40.60
CA ALA A 97 -36.07 -14.39 -41.34
C ALA A 97 -34.78 -14.05 -42.09
N THR A 98 -34.29 -12.81 -42.00
CA THR A 98 -33.03 -12.38 -42.61
C THR A 98 -31.84 -12.70 -41.72
N ARG A 99 -30.63 -12.61 -42.27
CA ARG A 99 -29.39 -12.63 -41.49
C ARG A 99 -28.87 -11.21 -41.31
N LEU A 100 -28.38 -10.95 -40.10
CA LEU A 100 -27.61 -9.75 -39.75
C LEU A 100 -26.25 -10.20 -39.27
N HIS A 101 -25.24 -9.33 -39.30
CA HIS A 101 -23.89 -9.67 -38.85
C HIS A 101 -23.35 -8.60 -37.90
N TYR A 102 -23.37 -8.94 -36.61
CA TYR A 102 -22.98 -8.06 -35.50
C TYR A 102 -23.60 -6.65 -35.59
N PRO A 103 -24.95 -6.53 -35.61
CA PRO A 103 -25.61 -5.24 -35.74
C PRO A 103 -25.17 -4.31 -34.59
N GLY A 104 -24.78 -3.08 -34.93
CA GLY A 104 -24.15 -2.15 -34.00
C GLY A 104 -25.13 -1.12 -33.43
N GLY A 105 -25.73 -0.32 -34.31
CA GLY A 105 -26.60 0.80 -33.98
C GLY A 105 -28.00 0.63 -34.58
N VAL A 106 -28.98 1.24 -33.91
CA VAL A 106 -30.39 1.23 -34.31
C VAL A 106 -30.98 2.63 -34.15
N ALA A 107 -31.86 3.02 -35.07
CA ALA A 107 -32.64 4.25 -35.00
C ALA A 107 -34.05 4.01 -35.54
N VAL A 108 -35.04 4.75 -35.07
CA VAL A 108 -36.41 4.65 -35.57
C VAL A 108 -36.92 6.03 -35.99
N ASP A 109 -37.62 6.10 -37.11
CA ASP A 109 -38.26 7.35 -37.55
C ASP A 109 -39.70 7.48 -37.01
N ASP A 110 -40.31 8.64 -37.18
CA ASP A 110 -41.69 8.91 -36.71
C ASP A 110 -42.75 8.06 -37.44
N ALA A 111 -42.43 7.52 -38.62
CA ALA A 111 -43.26 6.58 -39.35
C ALA A 111 -43.12 5.14 -38.82
N GLY A 112 -42.24 4.89 -37.85
CA GLY A 112 -42.00 3.58 -37.25
C GLY A 112 -41.07 2.68 -38.06
N ASN A 113 -40.32 3.23 -39.02
CA ASN A 113 -39.29 2.45 -39.70
C ASN A 113 -38.04 2.33 -38.83
N LEU A 114 -37.53 1.11 -38.68
CA LEU A 114 -36.32 0.80 -37.94
C LEU A 114 -35.11 0.74 -38.89
N TYR A 115 -34.11 1.56 -38.63
CA TYR A 115 -32.82 1.57 -39.32
C TYR A 115 -31.80 0.81 -38.48
N ILE A 116 -31.01 -0.06 -39.13
CA ILE A 116 -30.07 -0.97 -38.48
C ILE A 116 -28.71 -0.84 -39.17
N ALA A 117 -27.68 -0.49 -38.42
CA ALA A 117 -26.31 -0.63 -38.89
C ALA A 117 -25.92 -2.10 -38.82
N ASP A 118 -25.90 -2.76 -39.98
CA ASP A 118 -25.56 -4.16 -40.14
C ASP A 118 -24.03 -4.26 -40.31
N THR A 119 -23.34 -4.00 -39.20
CA THR A 119 -21.94 -3.56 -39.14
C THR A 119 -20.99 -4.41 -39.97
N HIS A 120 -20.99 -5.73 -39.76
CA HIS A 120 -20.05 -6.63 -40.46
C HIS A 120 -20.54 -7.06 -41.85
N ASN A 121 -21.75 -6.67 -42.23
CA ASN A 121 -22.22 -6.77 -43.61
C ASN A 121 -22.00 -5.48 -44.39
N HIS A 122 -21.35 -4.46 -43.83
CA HIS A 122 -21.01 -3.18 -44.50
C HIS A 122 -22.24 -2.47 -45.09
N ARG A 123 -23.39 -2.57 -44.41
CA ARG A 123 -24.69 -2.05 -44.88
C ARG A 123 -25.44 -1.34 -43.77
N VAL A 124 -26.35 -0.46 -44.17
CA VAL A 124 -27.46 -0.01 -43.32
C VAL A 124 -28.76 -0.56 -43.90
N ARG A 125 -29.54 -1.22 -43.04
CA ARG A 125 -30.81 -1.87 -43.39
C ARG A 125 -31.97 -1.07 -42.81
N LYS A 126 -33.12 -1.09 -43.48
CA LYS A 126 -34.39 -0.48 -43.05
C LYS A 126 -35.45 -1.57 -42.93
N VAL A 127 -36.15 -1.61 -41.81
CA VAL A 127 -37.31 -2.47 -41.56
C VAL A 127 -38.54 -1.58 -41.48
N THR A 128 -39.52 -1.85 -42.35
CA THR A 128 -40.80 -1.13 -42.33
C THR A 128 -41.70 -1.62 -41.18
N PRO A 129 -42.74 -0.87 -40.78
CA PRO A 129 -43.72 -1.35 -39.79
C PRO A 129 -44.37 -2.71 -40.13
N ASN A 130 -44.44 -3.04 -41.42
CA ASN A 130 -44.95 -4.33 -41.91
C ASN A 130 -43.92 -5.47 -41.81
N GLY A 131 -42.73 -5.21 -41.24
CA GLY A 131 -41.70 -6.21 -41.01
C GLY A 131 -40.90 -6.60 -42.25
N ILE A 132 -40.86 -5.74 -43.30
CA ILE A 132 -40.07 -5.99 -44.51
C ILE A 132 -38.72 -5.28 -44.40
N ILE A 133 -37.62 -6.00 -44.65
CA ILE A 133 -36.26 -5.45 -44.60
C ILE A 133 -35.69 -5.15 -45.99
N THR A 134 -35.04 -3.99 -46.15
CA THR A 134 -34.31 -3.59 -47.36
C THR A 134 -32.99 -2.90 -47.03
N THR A 135 -32.04 -2.88 -47.96
CA THR A 135 -30.81 -2.10 -47.84
C THR A 135 -31.06 -0.66 -48.29
N VAL A 136 -30.61 0.31 -47.48
CA VAL A 136 -30.75 1.75 -47.78
C VAL A 136 -29.41 2.45 -48.00
N ALA A 137 -28.31 1.86 -47.53
CA ALA A 137 -26.97 2.33 -47.81
C ALA A 137 -25.94 1.19 -47.72
N GLY A 138 -24.88 1.28 -48.51
CA GLY A 138 -23.83 0.27 -48.56
C GLY A 138 -24.15 -0.86 -49.54
N ASN A 139 -23.14 -1.32 -50.29
CA ASN A 139 -23.26 -2.42 -51.23
C ASN A 139 -22.80 -3.78 -50.66
N GLY A 140 -22.19 -3.78 -49.47
CA GLY A 140 -21.66 -4.97 -48.80
C GLY A 140 -20.15 -5.15 -48.87
N GLU A 141 -19.44 -4.29 -49.60
CA GLU A 141 -17.99 -4.28 -49.64
C GLU A 141 -17.44 -3.19 -48.72
N ALA A 142 -16.38 -3.53 -48.00
CA ALA A 142 -15.63 -2.58 -47.18
C ALA A 142 -14.93 -1.52 -48.06
N GLY A 143 -14.98 -0.26 -47.65
CA GLY A 143 -14.20 0.83 -48.24
C GLY A 143 -15.00 2.11 -48.48
N TYR A 144 -14.46 2.98 -49.31
CA TYR A 144 -15.03 4.28 -49.70
C TYR A 144 -14.81 4.51 -51.20
N VAL A 145 -15.70 5.26 -51.87
CA VAL A 145 -15.55 5.59 -53.31
C VAL A 145 -15.62 7.11 -53.53
N SER A 146 -16.79 7.72 -53.35
CA SER A 146 -17.00 9.16 -53.50
C SER A 146 -18.37 9.60 -52.93
N ASP A 147 -18.60 10.91 -52.87
CA ASP A 147 -19.88 11.50 -52.47
C ASP A 147 -20.76 11.88 -53.67
N GLY A 148 -22.05 12.06 -53.42
CA GLY A 148 -23.04 12.58 -54.38
C GLY A 148 -23.77 11.51 -55.20
N GLY A 149 -23.38 10.24 -55.10
CA GLY A 149 -24.01 9.11 -55.80
C GLY A 149 -25.09 8.37 -55.00
N PRO A 150 -25.68 7.31 -55.59
CA PRO A 150 -26.68 6.46 -54.93
C PRO A 150 -26.10 5.74 -53.70
N ALA A 151 -26.79 5.83 -52.56
CA ALA A 151 -26.36 5.27 -51.28
C ALA A 151 -26.22 3.74 -51.31
N MET A 152 -27.04 3.03 -52.08
CA MET A 152 -26.96 1.56 -52.22
C MET A 152 -25.76 1.10 -53.05
N ALA A 153 -25.17 1.98 -53.86
CA ALA A 153 -23.98 1.67 -54.66
C ALA A 153 -22.66 2.01 -53.92
N THR A 154 -22.71 2.79 -52.83
CA THR A 154 -21.50 3.15 -52.08
C THR A 154 -20.94 1.98 -51.30
N ARG A 155 -19.63 1.97 -51.10
CA ARG A 155 -18.97 1.15 -50.07
C ARG A 155 -19.07 1.87 -48.72
N LEU A 156 -19.27 1.11 -47.65
CA LEU A 156 -19.20 1.54 -46.26
C LEU A 156 -18.22 0.63 -45.52
N HIS A 157 -17.58 1.10 -44.45
CA HIS A 157 -16.61 0.30 -43.71
C HIS A 157 -16.95 0.22 -42.23
N TYR A 158 -17.59 -0.90 -41.86
CA TYR A 158 -18.12 -1.17 -40.52
C TYR A 158 -19.01 -0.03 -40.01
N PRO A 159 -20.16 0.28 -40.64
CA PRO A 159 -21.06 1.30 -40.10
C PRO A 159 -21.52 0.89 -38.69
N TYR A 160 -21.35 1.77 -37.70
CA TYR A 160 -21.71 1.46 -36.30
C TYR A 160 -22.98 2.18 -35.86
N GLY A 161 -22.96 3.51 -35.78
CA GLY A 161 -24.09 4.33 -35.34
C GLY A 161 -24.94 4.83 -36.50
N VAL A 162 -26.26 4.91 -36.29
CA VAL A 162 -27.21 5.51 -37.23
C VAL A 162 -28.17 6.44 -36.49
N ALA A 163 -28.59 7.51 -37.15
CA ALA A 163 -29.64 8.42 -36.67
C ALA A 163 -30.49 8.92 -37.84
N VAL A 164 -31.76 9.25 -37.60
CA VAL A 164 -32.67 9.78 -38.62
C VAL A 164 -33.25 11.09 -38.12
N ASP A 165 -33.24 12.13 -38.95
CA ASP A 165 -33.85 13.43 -38.62
C ASP A 165 -35.33 13.49 -39.02
N GLY A 166 -36.03 14.54 -38.59
CA GLY A 166 -37.45 14.76 -38.92
C GLY A 166 -37.73 15.00 -40.41
N GLY A 167 -36.69 15.26 -41.22
CA GLY A 167 -36.78 15.33 -42.68
C GLY A 167 -36.57 13.98 -43.37
N GLY A 168 -36.33 12.90 -42.61
CA GLY A 168 -36.06 11.57 -43.12
C GLY A 168 -34.63 11.37 -43.63
N ASN A 169 -33.70 12.28 -43.32
CA ASN A 169 -32.29 12.05 -43.64
C ASN A 169 -31.67 11.07 -42.64
N LEU A 170 -30.94 10.10 -43.16
CA LEU A 170 -30.22 9.09 -42.39
C LEU A 170 -28.74 9.48 -42.26
N TYR A 171 -28.25 9.59 -41.03
CA TYR A 171 -26.86 9.84 -40.68
C TYR A 171 -26.20 8.52 -40.26
N ILE A 172 -24.97 8.27 -40.73
CA ILE A 172 -24.26 7.01 -40.57
C ILE A 172 -22.83 7.30 -40.08
N ALA A 173 -22.45 6.75 -38.93
CA ALA A 173 -21.06 6.72 -38.50
C ALA A 173 -20.31 5.62 -39.28
N ASP A 174 -19.63 6.03 -40.35
CA ASP A 174 -18.85 5.17 -41.24
C ASP A 174 -17.46 4.94 -40.62
N HIS A 175 -17.46 4.13 -39.58
CA HIS A 175 -16.43 4.03 -38.54
C HIS A 175 -15.01 3.91 -39.08
N GLN A 176 -14.71 2.88 -39.88
CA GLN A 176 -13.35 2.67 -40.40
C GLN A 176 -13.00 3.55 -41.59
N ASN A 177 -13.98 4.25 -42.16
CA ASN A 177 -13.73 5.31 -43.13
C ASN A 177 -13.52 6.67 -42.46
N HIS A 178 -13.51 6.78 -41.13
CA HIS A 178 -13.26 8.02 -40.39
C HIS A 178 -14.19 9.18 -40.79
N ARG A 179 -15.45 8.86 -41.09
CA ARG A 179 -16.42 9.81 -41.64
C ARG A 179 -17.81 9.64 -41.00
N VAL A 180 -18.60 10.70 -41.06
CA VAL A 180 -20.05 10.62 -40.91
C VAL A 180 -20.69 10.93 -42.25
N ARG A 181 -21.58 10.04 -42.70
CA ARG A 181 -22.27 10.12 -43.99
C ARG A 181 -23.74 10.47 -43.79
N LYS A 182 -24.33 11.21 -44.71
CA LYS A 182 -25.76 11.56 -44.75
C LYS A 182 -26.39 11.00 -46.02
N VAL A 183 -27.48 10.27 -45.86
CA VAL A 183 -28.33 9.77 -46.94
C VAL A 183 -29.64 10.54 -46.93
N THR A 184 -29.95 11.19 -48.05
CA THR A 184 -31.21 11.92 -48.23
C THR A 184 -32.37 10.97 -48.53
N PRO A 185 -33.64 11.38 -48.36
CA PRO A 185 -34.80 10.58 -48.76
C PRO A 185 -34.79 10.13 -50.22
N ASN A 186 -34.13 10.89 -51.09
CA ASN A 186 -33.95 10.55 -52.52
C ASN A 186 -32.86 9.49 -52.76
N GLY A 187 -32.21 8.98 -51.71
CA GLY A 187 -31.21 7.93 -51.78
C GLY A 187 -29.80 8.39 -52.15
N ASN A 188 -29.50 9.69 -52.13
CA ASN A 188 -28.15 10.21 -52.38
C ASN A 188 -27.33 10.27 -51.08
N ILE A 189 -26.07 9.84 -51.12
CA ILE A 189 -25.13 9.86 -49.97
C ILE A 189 -24.05 10.93 -50.10
N THR A 190 -23.74 11.63 -49.01
CA THR A 190 -22.66 12.64 -48.92
C THR A 190 -21.95 12.57 -47.58
N THR A 191 -20.71 13.05 -47.49
CA THR A 191 -19.98 13.20 -46.23
C THR A 191 -20.36 14.53 -45.58
N VAL A 192 -20.71 14.49 -44.30
CA VAL A 192 -21.07 15.69 -43.51
C VAL A 192 -20.04 16.02 -42.43
N ALA A 193 -19.19 15.08 -42.05
CA ALA A 193 -18.06 15.31 -41.17
C ALA A 193 -16.94 14.28 -41.39
N GLY A 194 -15.70 14.70 -41.19
CA GLY A 194 -14.51 13.86 -41.38
C GLY A 194 -14.03 13.85 -42.83
N ASN A 195 -12.70 13.84 -43.02
CA ASN A 195 -12.05 13.82 -44.33
C ASN A 195 -11.58 12.42 -44.75
N GLY A 196 -11.62 11.45 -43.84
CA GLY A 196 -11.15 10.07 -44.05
C GLY A 196 -9.82 9.71 -43.42
N GLU A 197 -9.12 10.68 -42.83
CA GLU A 197 -7.90 10.44 -42.09
C GLU A 197 -8.20 10.38 -40.59
N ALA A 198 -7.58 9.41 -39.91
CA ALA A 198 -7.62 9.32 -38.46
C ALA A 198 -6.90 10.50 -37.81
N GLY A 199 -7.50 11.09 -36.76
CA GLY A 199 -6.89 12.14 -35.96
C GLY A 199 -7.88 13.24 -35.61
N TYR A 200 -7.35 14.38 -35.14
CA TYR A 200 -8.13 15.55 -34.73
C TYR A 200 -7.57 16.81 -35.41
N VAL A 201 -8.47 17.73 -35.78
CA VAL A 201 -8.15 19.11 -36.18
C VAL A 201 -8.94 20.04 -35.26
N SER A 202 -8.38 21.24 -35.01
CA SER A 202 -8.99 22.27 -34.16
C SER A 202 -10.44 22.56 -34.51
N ASP A 203 -11.19 23.05 -33.52
CA ASP A 203 -12.58 23.45 -33.68
C ASP A 203 -12.77 24.75 -34.47
N GLY A 204 -14.00 25.00 -34.93
CA GLY A 204 -14.43 26.22 -35.60
C GLY A 204 -14.32 26.21 -37.13
N GLY A 205 -13.72 25.18 -37.71
CA GLY A 205 -13.60 25.00 -39.16
C GLY A 205 -14.72 24.17 -39.82
N PRO A 206 -14.66 23.98 -41.15
CA PRO A 206 -15.58 23.10 -41.88
C PRO A 206 -15.48 21.64 -41.42
N ALA A 207 -16.62 21.02 -41.12
CA ALA A 207 -16.72 19.65 -40.63
C ALA A 207 -16.17 18.61 -41.62
N ILE A 208 -16.32 18.83 -42.92
CA ILE A 208 -15.79 17.94 -43.97
C ILE A 208 -14.27 17.99 -44.10
N SER A 209 -13.62 19.02 -43.54
CA SER A 209 -12.17 19.19 -43.55
C SER A 209 -11.50 18.67 -42.27
N THR A 210 -12.26 18.39 -41.20
CA THR A 210 -11.71 17.84 -39.96
C THR A 210 -11.28 16.39 -40.13
N ARG A 211 -10.38 15.95 -39.26
CA ARG A 211 -10.12 14.54 -39.01
C ARG A 211 -11.05 14.04 -37.90
N LEU A 212 -11.57 12.83 -38.05
CA LEU A 212 -12.29 12.08 -37.02
C LEU A 212 -11.55 10.77 -36.79
N HIS A 213 -11.65 10.19 -35.60
CA HIS A 213 -10.96 8.95 -35.27
C HIS A 213 -11.95 7.90 -34.78
N TYR A 214 -12.35 7.02 -35.72
CA TYR A 214 -13.32 5.96 -35.50
C TYR A 214 -14.63 6.45 -34.87
N PRO A 215 -15.41 7.30 -35.58
CA PRO A 215 -16.71 7.72 -35.07
C PRO A 215 -17.63 6.51 -34.90
N VAL A 216 -18.29 6.40 -33.73
CA VAL A 216 -19.12 5.22 -33.37
C VAL A 216 -20.61 5.51 -33.23
N ALA A 217 -21.00 6.74 -32.92
CA ALA A 217 -22.40 7.11 -32.76
C ALA A 217 -22.67 8.52 -33.28
N VAL A 218 -23.92 8.73 -33.70
CA VAL A 218 -24.45 10.01 -34.18
C VAL A 218 -25.83 10.27 -33.58
N ALA A 219 -26.15 11.52 -33.31
CA ALA A 219 -27.48 11.99 -32.94
C ALA A 219 -27.75 13.34 -33.63
N VAL A 220 -29.01 13.65 -33.92
CA VAL A 220 -29.40 14.90 -34.57
C VAL A 220 -30.52 15.57 -33.78
N ASP A 221 -30.38 16.85 -33.48
CA ASP A 221 -31.41 17.63 -32.77
C ASP A 221 -32.45 18.23 -33.72
N GLY A 222 -33.51 18.81 -33.16
CA GLY A 222 -34.59 19.44 -33.92
C GLY A 222 -34.18 20.68 -34.73
N GLU A 223 -33.00 21.26 -34.45
CA GLU A 223 -32.42 22.35 -35.22
C GLU A 223 -31.53 21.85 -36.37
N GLY A 224 -31.32 20.53 -36.45
CA GLY A 224 -30.45 19.90 -37.45
C GLY A 224 -28.97 19.89 -37.08
N ASN A 225 -28.60 20.18 -35.83
CA ASN A 225 -27.24 19.98 -35.38
C ASN A 225 -26.95 18.48 -35.20
N LEU A 226 -25.79 18.04 -35.68
CA LEU A 226 -25.32 16.67 -35.62
C LEU A 226 -24.28 16.51 -34.51
N TYR A 227 -24.50 15.58 -33.58
CA TYR A 227 -23.58 15.22 -32.50
C TYR A 227 -22.89 13.91 -32.84
N ILE A 228 -21.58 13.82 -32.63
CA ILE A 228 -20.74 12.71 -33.07
C ILE A 228 -19.87 12.25 -31.90
N ALA A 229 -19.93 10.96 -31.56
CA ALA A 229 -18.97 10.34 -30.66
C ALA A 229 -17.67 10.02 -31.42
N ASP A 230 -16.69 10.91 -31.28
CA ASP A 230 -15.36 10.83 -31.91
C ASP A 230 -14.43 9.99 -31.01
N ARG A 231 -14.68 8.68 -31.02
CA ARG A 231 -14.30 7.73 -29.97
C ARG A 231 -12.82 7.79 -29.58
N HIS A 232 -11.91 7.67 -30.55
CA HIS A 232 -10.47 7.65 -30.27
C HIS A 232 -9.85 9.04 -30.11
N ASN A 233 -10.60 10.10 -30.41
CA ASN A 233 -10.23 11.45 -30.02
C ASN A 233 -10.79 11.83 -28.65
N HIS A 234 -11.49 10.94 -27.94
CA HIS A 234 -12.02 11.18 -26.59
C HIS A 234 -12.91 12.43 -26.48
N ARG A 235 -13.73 12.67 -27.51
CA ARG A 235 -14.55 13.88 -27.65
C ARG A 235 -15.95 13.57 -28.15
N ILE A 236 -16.91 14.40 -27.77
CA ILE A 236 -18.16 14.56 -28.50
C ILE A 236 -18.07 15.84 -29.33
N ARG A 237 -18.35 15.71 -30.63
CA ARG A 237 -18.30 16.82 -31.59
C ARG A 237 -19.71 17.23 -31.98
N LYS A 238 -19.95 18.53 -32.20
CA LYS A 238 -21.19 19.09 -32.74
C LYS A 238 -20.91 19.72 -34.10
N VAL A 239 -21.72 19.39 -35.10
CA VAL A 239 -21.72 20.00 -36.43
C VAL A 239 -23.02 20.77 -36.61
N THR A 240 -22.91 22.06 -36.85
CA THR A 240 -24.08 22.92 -37.13
C THR A 240 -24.62 22.68 -38.55
N PRO A 241 -25.86 23.08 -38.86
CA PRO A 241 -26.41 23.02 -40.23
C PRO A 241 -25.54 23.73 -41.27
N ASN A 242 -24.76 24.73 -40.86
CA ASN A 242 -23.82 25.47 -41.71
C ASN A 242 -22.49 24.71 -41.95
N GLY A 243 -22.36 23.49 -41.42
CA GLY A 243 -21.20 22.64 -41.60
C GLY A 243 -19.99 23.01 -40.75
N ILE A 244 -20.16 23.76 -39.66
CA ILE A 244 -19.07 24.10 -38.73
C ILE A 244 -19.01 23.08 -37.58
N ILE A 245 -17.82 22.53 -37.31
CA ILE A 245 -17.59 21.56 -36.24
C ILE A 245 -16.97 22.19 -34.99
N THR A 246 -17.45 21.79 -33.81
CA THR A 246 -16.92 22.19 -32.49
C THR A 246 -16.92 21.01 -31.53
N THR A 247 -16.14 21.08 -30.45
CA THR A 247 -16.19 20.12 -29.34
C THR A 247 -17.18 20.59 -28.30
N VAL A 248 -18.10 19.71 -27.88
CA VAL A 248 -19.10 20.01 -26.83
C VAL A 248 -18.85 19.23 -25.53
N ALA A 249 -18.05 18.16 -25.58
CA ALA A 249 -17.59 17.45 -24.39
C ALA A 249 -16.27 16.72 -24.64
N GLY A 250 -15.41 16.66 -23.63
CA GLY A 250 -14.10 16.01 -23.68
C GLY A 250 -12.98 16.92 -24.18
N ASN A 251 -11.79 16.80 -23.59
CA ASN A 251 -10.62 17.61 -23.94
C ASN A 251 -9.59 16.86 -24.81
N GLY A 252 -9.83 15.58 -25.09
CA GLY A 252 -8.92 14.73 -25.88
C GLY A 252 -7.98 13.83 -25.10
N THR A 253 -7.95 13.93 -23.77
CA THR A 253 -7.20 13.03 -22.92
C THR A 253 -8.15 11.97 -22.34
N ALA A 254 -7.75 10.69 -22.46
CA ALA A 254 -8.47 9.59 -21.84
C ALA A 254 -8.51 9.72 -20.31
N GLY A 255 -9.64 9.37 -19.70
CA GLY A 255 -9.80 9.29 -18.25
C GLY A 255 -11.02 10.05 -17.74
N TYR A 256 -11.07 10.29 -16.44
CA TYR A 256 -12.15 10.99 -15.74
C TYR A 256 -11.54 12.06 -14.82
N VAL A 257 -12.26 13.15 -14.55
CA VAL A 257 -11.82 14.21 -13.61
C VAL A 257 -12.82 14.30 -12.46
N SER A 258 -13.96 14.94 -12.71
CA SER A 258 -15.04 15.13 -11.74
C SER A 258 -16.35 15.49 -12.46
N ASP A 259 -17.44 15.55 -11.69
CA ASP A 259 -18.75 16.03 -12.15
C ASP A 259 -18.98 17.47 -11.72
N GLY A 260 -19.86 18.17 -12.44
CA GLY A 260 -20.27 19.55 -12.17
C GLY A 260 -19.47 20.61 -12.94
N GLY A 261 -18.38 20.26 -13.63
CA GLY A 261 -17.61 21.22 -14.44
C GLY A 261 -18.06 21.35 -15.90
N PRO A 262 -17.49 22.29 -16.69
CA PRO A 262 -17.69 22.41 -18.12
C PRO A 262 -17.27 21.15 -18.85
N ALA A 263 -18.17 20.67 -19.71
CA ALA A 263 -18.01 19.47 -20.50
C ALA A 263 -16.77 19.51 -21.40
N ILE A 264 -16.41 20.67 -21.96
CA ILE A 264 -15.23 20.84 -22.82
C ILE A 264 -13.90 20.67 -22.07
N GLY A 265 -13.90 20.85 -20.75
CA GLY A 265 -12.70 20.68 -19.90
C GLY A 265 -12.52 19.26 -19.36
N THR A 266 -13.58 18.44 -19.39
CA THR A 266 -13.54 17.08 -18.82
C THR A 266 -12.67 16.13 -19.65
N ARG A 267 -12.27 15.02 -19.03
CA ARG A 267 -11.76 13.84 -19.73
C ARG A 267 -12.91 12.86 -19.98
N LEU A 268 -12.94 12.27 -21.16
CA LEU A 268 -13.81 11.16 -21.54
C LEU A 268 -12.91 9.99 -21.95
N HIS A 269 -13.37 8.75 -21.82
CA HIS A 269 -12.60 7.58 -22.19
C HIS A 269 -13.38 6.69 -23.14
N TYR A 270 -12.99 6.75 -24.42
CA TYR A 270 -13.66 6.11 -25.54
C TYR A 270 -15.19 6.29 -25.51
N PRO A 271 -15.70 7.54 -25.61
CA PRO A 271 -17.14 7.77 -25.62
C PRO A 271 -17.81 7.00 -26.75
N TRP A 272 -18.99 6.44 -26.45
CA TRP A 272 -19.73 5.56 -27.34
C TRP A 272 -21.08 6.15 -27.76
N GLY A 273 -22.16 5.88 -27.02
CA GLY A 273 -23.49 6.36 -27.37
C GLY A 273 -23.62 7.86 -27.13
N VAL A 274 -24.41 8.52 -27.99
CA VAL A 274 -24.87 9.90 -27.80
C VAL A 274 -26.38 9.97 -28.01
N ALA A 275 -27.08 10.68 -27.13
CA ALA A 275 -28.52 10.95 -27.25
C ALA A 275 -28.85 12.33 -26.69
N LEU A 276 -29.99 12.88 -27.07
CA LEU A 276 -30.47 14.18 -26.59
C LEU A 276 -31.85 14.00 -25.95
N ASP A 277 -32.14 14.78 -24.90
CA ASP A 277 -33.51 14.96 -24.44
C ASP A 277 -34.22 16.11 -25.16
N GLU A 278 -35.51 16.29 -24.91
CA GLU A 278 -36.33 17.35 -25.54
C GLU A 278 -35.86 18.76 -25.16
N ALA A 279 -35.14 18.93 -24.05
CA ALA A 279 -34.54 20.20 -23.65
C ALA A 279 -33.17 20.45 -24.30
N GLY A 280 -32.66 19.49 -25.09
CA GLY A 280 -31.37 19.55 -25.76
C GLY A 280 -30.17 19.16 -24.89
N SER A 281 -30.38 18.58 -23.70
CA SER A 281 -29.28 18.04 -22.90
C SER A 281 -28.72 16.79 -23.57
N LEU A 282 -27.40 16.69 -23.63
CA LEU A 282 -26.67 15.60 -24.28
C LEU A 282 -26.31 14.50 -23.28
N TYR A 283 -26.61 13.25 -23.61
CA TYR A 283 -26.25 12.06 -22.83
C TYR A 283 -25.17 11.28 -23.55
N ILE A 284 -24.19 10.79 -22.80
CA ILE A 284 -22.97 10.18 -23.33
C ILE A 284 -22.70 8.87 -22.60
N GLY A 285 -22.54 7.78 -23.35
CA GLY A 285 -21.92 6.56 -22.85
C GLY A 285 -20.41 6.77 -22.74
N ASP A 286 -19.90 7.10 -21.55
CA ASP A 286 -18.47 7.28 -21.28
C ASP A 286 -17.85 5.91 -20.96
N GLN A 287 -17.76 5.09 -22.01
CA GLN A 287 -17.68 3.64 -21.96
C GLN A 287 -16.60 3.13 -21.01
N HIS A 288 -15.34 3.54 -21.21
CA HIS A 288 -14.20 3.05 -20.41
C HIS A 288 -14.05 3.76 -19.06
N ASN A 289 -14.83 4.82 -18.81
CA ASN A 289 -15.01 5.36 -17.48
C ASN A 289 -16.19 4.72 -16.74
N HIS A 290 -16.88 3.73 -17.33
CA HIS A 290 -17.99 3.00 -16.70
C HIS A 290 -19.11 3.91 -16.18
N ARG A 291 -19.47 4.93 -16.98
CA ARG A 291 -20.44 5.97 -16.61
C ARG A 291 -21.32 6.37 -17.78
N ILE A 292 -22.54 6.78 -17.46
CA ILE A 292 -23.38 7.60 -18.33
C ILE A 292 -23.29 9.05 -17.86
N ARG A 293 -22.94 9.95 -18.76
CA ARG A 293 -22.77 11.37 -18.48
C ARG A 293 -23.90 12.18 -19.12
N LYS A 294 -24.33 13.25 -18.47
CA LYS A 294 -25.28 14.25 -18.98
C LYS A 294 -24.55 15.58 -19.10
N VAL A 295 -24.73 16.27 -20.22
CA VAL A 295 -24.26 17.64 -20.48
C VAL A 295 -25.49 18.52 -20.66
N THR A 296 -25.69 19.48 -19.76
CA THR A 296 -26.78 20.44 -19.85
C THR A 296 -26.47 21.55 -20.86
N SER A 297 -27.48 22.35 -21.21
CA SER A 297 -27.38 23.39 -22.24
C SER A 297 -26.42 24.53 -21.88
N ASP A 298 -26.14 24.72 -20.59
CA ASP A 298 -25.10 25.62 -20.05
C ASP A 298 -23.68 25.04 -20.16
N GLY A 299 -23.54 23.80 -20.65
CA GLY A 299 -22.27 23.13 -20.88
C GLY A 299 -21.71 22.40 -19.66
N ILE A 300 -22.48 22.19 -18.59
CA ILE A 300 -22.04 21.45 -17.39
C ILE A 300 -22.20 19.95 -17.57
N ILE A 301 -21.19 19.14 -17.20
CA ILE A 301 -21.20 17.68 -17.29
C ILE A 301 -21.34 17.01 -15.92
N THR A 302 -22.25 16.04 -15.79
CA THR A 302 -22.43 15.22 -14.58
C THR A 302 -22.66 13.75 -14.89
N THR A 303 -22.42 12.87 -13.91
CA THR A 303 -22.73 11.45 -14.01
C THR A 303 -24.18 11.20 -13.60
N VAL A 304 -24.95 10.54 -14.46
CA VAL A 304 -26.35 10.16 -14.19
C VAL A 304 -26.53 8.66 -13.94
N ALA A 305 -25.56 7.84 -14.36
CA ALA A 305 -25.51 6.42 -14.01
C ALA A 305 -24.07 5.89 -13.98
N GLY A 306 -23.78 4.97 -13.07
CA GLY A 306 -22.46 4.35 -12.92
C GLY A 306 -21.52 5.13 -12.00
N ASN A 307 -20.75 4.43 -11.17
CA ASN A 307 -19.82 5.04 -10.21
C ASN A 307 -18.35 5.03 -10.68
N GLY A 308 -18.07 4.42 -11.84
CA GLY A 308 -16.72 4.26 -12.39
C GLY A 308 -16.06 2.92 -12.13
N THR A 309 -16.69 2.03 -11.38
CA THR A 309 -16.22 0.66 -11.20
C THR A 309 -16.99 -0.26 -12.15
N ALA A 310 -16.24 -1.03 -12.95
CA ALA A 310 -16.81 -2.08 -13.79
C ALA A 310 -17.55 -3.13 -12.94
N GLY A 311 -18.66 -3.64 -13.46
CA GLY A 311 -19.42 -4.73 -12.86
C GLY A 311 -20.90 -4.40 -12.75
N TYR A 312 -21.61 -5.17 -11.94
CA TYR A 312 -23.05 -5.10 -11.76
C TYR A 312 -23.41 -5.00 -10.27
N VAL A 313 -24.47 -4.25 -9.97
CA VAL A 313 -25.17 -4.25 -8.67
C VAL A 313 -26.66 -4.44 -8.97
N ASP A 314 -27.36 -5.09 -8.04
CA ASP A 314 -28.79 -5.37 -8.13
C ASP A 314 -29.64 -4.12 -8.40
N ASP A 315 -30.78 -4.35 -9.04
CA ASP A 315 -31.71 -3.31 -9.46
C ASP A 315 -32.40 -2.60 -8.29
N GLY A 316 -32.90 -1.39 -8.56
CA GLY A 316 -33.71 -0.59 -7.63
C GLY A 316 -32.92 0.45 -6.81
N GLY A 317 -31.60 0.38 -6.81
CA GLY A 317 -30.72 1.39 -6.20
C GLY A 317 -30.54 2.66 -7.04
N PRO A 318 -29.89 3.69 -6.48
CA PRO A 318 -29.60 4.94 -7.19
C PRO A 318 -28.62 4.70 -8.35
N ALA A 319 -28.96 5.21 -9.54
CA ALA A 319 -28.18 4.99 -10.76
C ALA A 319 -26.75 5.53 -10.65
N ALA A 320 -26.55 6.72 -10.08
CA ALA A 320 -25.22 7.32 -9.94
C ALA A 320 -24.28 6.53 -9.01
N GLY A 321 -24.83 5.72 -8.08
CA GLY A 321 -24.05 4.88 -7.16
C GLY A 321 -23.79 3.46 -7.69
N THR A 322 -24.46 3.04 -8.76
CA THR A 322 -24.39 1.66 -9.27
C THR A 322 -23.11 1.35 -10.02
N ARG A 323 -22.88 0.07 -10.33
CA ARG A 323 -21.83 -0.37 -11.26
C ARG A 323 -22.44 -0.68 -12.62
N VAL A 324 -21.80 -0.21 -13.67
CA VAL A 324 -22.09 -0.54 -15.07
C VAL A 324 -20.78 -0.96 -15.73
N TYR A 325 -20.84 -1.82 -16.74
CA TYR A 325 -19.66 -2.36 -17.40
C TYR A 325 -19.68 -2.09 -18.90
N TYR A 326 -18.86 -1.11 -19.29
CA TYR A 326 -18.73 -0.58 -20.65
C TYR A 326 -20.09 -0.16 -21.22
N PRO A 327 -20.77 0.81 -20.57
CA PRO A 327 -22.03 1.30 -21.08
C PRO A 327 -21.83 1.90 -22.49
N ALA A 328 -22.58 1.37 -23.45
CA ALA A 328 -22.41 1.69 -24.87
C ALA A 328 -23.49 2.66 -25.36
N GLY A 329 -24.51 2.15 -26.08
CA GLY A 329 -25.63 2.95 -26.58
C GLY A 329 -26.46 3.54 -25.44
N VAL A 330 -26.93 4.77 -25.65
CA VAL A 330 -27.84 5.49 -24.77
C VAL A 330 -29.04 5.97 -25.57
N ALA A 331 -30.23 5.95 -24.98
CA ALA A 331 -31.46 6.48 -25.56
C ALA A 331 -32.36 7.06 -24.47
N LEU A 332 -33.24 7.99 -24.83
CA LEU A 332 -34.28 8.48 -23.94
C LEU A 332 -35.66 8.25 -24.54
N ASP A 333 -36.64 8.01 -23.67
CA ASP A 333 -38.05 8.14 -24.04
C ASP A 333 -38.56 9.57 -23.80
N ARG A 334 -39.78 9.88 -24.27
CA ARG A 334 -40.38 11.22 -24.10
C ARG A 334 -40.71 11.59 -22.65
N ALA A 335 -40.74 10.62 -21.75
CA ALA A 335 -40.88 10.89 -20.32
C ALA A 335 -39.54 11.26 -19.66
N GLY A 336 -38.43 11.19 -20.40
CA GLY A 336 -37.10 11.51 -19.90
C GLY A 336 -36.44 10.35 -19.14
N ASN A 337 -36.91 9.11 -19.33
CA ASN A 337 -36.21 7.93 -18.84
C ASN A 337 -35.07 7.59 -19.77
N LEU A 338 -33.95 7.14 -19.20
CA LEU A 338 -32.76 6.77 -19.95
C LEU A 338 -32.66 5.24 -20.08
N TYR A 339 -32.24 4.75 -21.24
CA TYR A 339 -31.91 3.36 -21.49
C TYR A 339 -30.47 3.25 -21.94
N THR A 340 -29.70 2.35 -21.34
CA THR A 340 -28.30 2.12 -21.71
C THR A 340 -28.01 0.64 -21.91
N ALA A 341 -27.24 0.34 -22.94
CA ALA A 341 -26.67 -0.99 -23.12
C ALA A 341 -25.48 -1.17 -22.15
N ASP A 342 -25.66 -2.03 -21.16
CA ASP A 342 -24.65 -2.40 -20.17
C ASP A 342 -23.88 -3.63 -20.69
N GLN A 343 -23.06 -3.37 -21.71
CA GLN A 343 -22.58 -4.33 -22.71
C GLN A 343 -22.02 -5.63 -22.10
N TYR A 344 -21.07 -5.50 -21.18
CA TYR A 344 -20.36 -6.64 -20.60
C TYR A 344 -21.08 -7.27 -19.42
N ASN A 345 -22.11 -6.61 -18.90
CA ASN A 345 -23.06 -7.22 -17.99
C ASN A 345 -24.21 -7.91 -18.72
N HIS A 346 -24.22 -7.95 -20.07
CA HIS A 346 -25.24 -8.61 -20.87
C HIS A 346 -26.67 -8.18 -20.51
N ARG A 347 -26.83 -6.86 -20.30
CA ARG A 347 -28.09 -6.23 -19.88
C ARG A 347 -28.32 -4.94 -20.65
N VAL A 348 -29.57 -4.55 -20.76
CA VAL A 348 -29.97 -3.16 -21.01
C VAL A 348 -30.61 -2.65 -19.73
N ARG A 349 -30.13 -1.50 -19.27
CA ARG A 349 -30.57 -0.87 -18.00
C ARG A 349 -31.41 0.36 -18.30
N GLY A 350 -32.52 0.51 -17.59
CA GLY A 350 -33.38 1.70 -17.60
C GLY A 350 -33.14 2.53 -16.34
N VAL A 351 -33.15 3.85 -16.47
CA VAL A 351 -33.08 4.81 -15.35
C VAL A 351 -34.27 5.76 -15.43
N THR A 352 -34.99 5.88 -14.33
CA THR A 352 -36.20 6.71 -14.22
C THR A 352 -35.87 8.21 -14.13
N ALA A 353 -36.64 9.04 -14.83
CA ALA A 353 -36.63 10.51 -14.71
C ALA A 353 -35.24 11.20 -14.81
N VAL A 354 -34.29 10.60 -15.53
CA VAL A 354 -32.93 11.14 -15.70
C VAL A 354 -32.91 12.55 -16.29
N ALA A 355 -33.85 12.87 -17.18
CA ALA A 355 -33.98 14.22 -17.74
C ALA A 355 -34.22 15.29 -16.66
N GLN A 356 -34.93 14.93 -15.59
CA GLN A 356 -35.27 15.83 -14.48
C GLN A 356 -34.16 15.93 -13.41
N MET A 357 -33.16 15.03 -13.46
CA MET A 357 -32.03 15.10 -12.54
C MET A 357 -31.29 16.42 -12.72
N THR A 358 -31.22 17.19 -11.63
CA THR A 358 -30.49 18.45 -11.58
C THR A 358 -29.01 18.16 -11.33
N PRO A 359 -28.09 18.69 -12.15
CA PRO A 359 -26.67 18.62 -11.88
C PRO A 359 -26.34 19.24 -10.51
N PRO A 360 -25.52 18.60 -9.65
CA PRO A 360 -24.89 19.33 -8.56
C PRO A 360 -24.08 20.50 -9.12
N LEU A 361 -24.13 21.65 -8.43
CA LEU A 361 -23.24 22.77 -8.76
C LEU A 361 -21.78 22.29 -8.73
N PRO A 362 -20.93 22.75 -9.66
CA PRO A 362 -19.50 22.50 -9.59
C PRO A 362 -18.97 22.85 -8.20
N PRO A 363 -18.09 22.03 -7.61
CA PRO A 363 -17.36 22.48 -6.43
C PRO A 363 -16.57 23.74 -6.82
N ALA A 364 -16.53 24.72 -5.90
CA ALA A 364 -15.83 25.99 -6.13
C ALA A 364 -14.33 25.80 -6.46
N ALA A 365 -13.76 24.66 -6.08
CA ALA A 365 -12.43 24.18 -6.46
C ALA A 365 -12.39 22.64 -6.45
N ASP A 366 -11.63 22.01 -7.34
CA ASP A 366 -11.30 20.57 -7.29
C ASP A 366 -9.77 20.44 -7.22
N LEU A 367 -9.26 20.37 -5.99
CA LEU A 367 -7.84 20.37 -5.68
C LEU A 367 -7.33 18.94 -5.44
N TYR A 368 -6.08 18.71 -5.81
CA TYR A 368 -5.33 17.49 -5.49
C TYR A 368 -3.88 17.82 -5.17
N GLY A 369 -3.22 16.95 -4.41
CA GLY A 369 -1.80 17.03 -4.08
C GLY A 369 -0.93 16.09 -4.92
N GLU A 370 0.18 16.60 -5.44
CA GLU A 370 1.32 15.80 -5.90
C GLU A 370 2.24 15.55 -4.70
N VAL A 371 2.23 14.33 -4.17
CA VAL A 371 2.94 13.96 -2.95
C VAL A 371 4.44 14.19 -3.09
N VAL A 372 5.00 14.85 -2.08
CA VAL A 372 6.43 14.96 -1.82
C VAL A 372 6.69 14.19 -0.53
N SER A 373 7.25 12.98 -0.65
CA SER A 373 7.60 12.13 0.49
C SER A 373 8.91 11.41 0.22
N PRO A 374 9.90 11.45 1.13
CA PRO A 374 11.08 10.61 1.01
C PRO A 374 10.70 9.18 1.41
N LEU A 375 11.12 8.21 0.60
CA LEU A 375 10.87 6.81 0.90
C LEU A 375 11.71 6.33 2.11
N ARG A 376 12.92 6.91 2.29
CA ARG A 376 13.89 6.56 3.33
C ARG A 376 14.65 7.80 3.82
N VAL A 377 14.81 7.94 5.13
CA VAL A 377 15.53 9.04 5.78
C VAL A 377 16.43 8.51 6.90
N GLN A 378 17.59 9.14 7.10
CA GLN A 378 18.47 8.83 8.23
C GLN A 378 17.99 9.60 9.48
N ARG A 379 18.22 9.03 10.65
CA ARG A 379 18.03 9.77 11.91
C ARG A 379 18.93 11.02 11.95
N GLY A 380 18.47 12.05 12.64
CA GLY A 380 19.16 13.33 12.76
C GLY A 380 19.09 14.23 11.52
N GLN A 381 18.48 13.76 10.42
CA GLN A 381 18.36 14.53 9.18
C GLN A 381 16.97 15.16 9.03
N GLU A 382 16.96 16.34 8.42
CA GLU A 382 15.75 17.00 7.97
C GLU A 382 15.40 16.66 6.52
N PHE A 383 14.10 16.59 6.22
CA PHE A 383 13.56 16.27 4.91
C PHE A 383 12.24 16.99 4.65
N ASP A 384 11.81 16.98 3.38
CA ASP A 384 10.59 17.62 2.93
C ASP A 384 9.45 16.59 2.85
N LEU A 385 8.32 16.91 3.48
CA LEU A 385 7.14 16.04 3.54
C LEU A 385 5.86 16.86 3.29
N GLY A 386 5.01 16.42 2.37
CA GLY A 386 3.72 17.06 2.10
C GLY A 386 3.26 16.84 0.66
N ALA A 387 2.63 17.85 0.06
CA ALA A 387 2.26 17.80 -1.35
C ALA A 387 2.27 19.17 -2.02
N ARG A 388 2.51 19.19 -3.33
CA ARG A 388 2.27 20.37 -4.17
C ARG A 388 0.81 20.35 -4.64
N ILE A 389 0.06 21.36 -4.24
CA ILE A 389 -1.38 21.45 -4.47
C ILE A 389 -1.63 21.98 -5.88
N ARG A 390 -2.55 21.33 -6.59
CA ARG A 390 -2.98 21.70 -7.93
C ARG A 390 -4.49 21.74 -8.01
N ASN A 391 -5.00 22.53 -8.96
CA ASN A 391 -6.41 22.56 -9.29
C ASN A 391 -6.63 21.82 -10.61
N ARG A 392 -7.45 20.77 -10.58
CA ARG A 392 -7.95 20.07 -11.78
C ARG A 392 -9.41 20.43 -12.08
N GLY A 393 -10.03 21.19 -11.18
CA GLY A 393 -11.36 21.72 -11.35
C GLY A 393 -11.43 22.69 -12.51
N PRO A 394 -12.65 23.05 -12.91
CA PRO A 394 -12.86 23.83 -14.10
C PRO A 394 -12.65 25.34 -13.93
N ASN A 395 -12.75 25.83 -12.70
CA ASN A 395 -12.65 27.25 -12.36
C ASN A 395 -11.37 27.49 -11.56
N PRO A 396 -10.72 28.66 -11.71
CA PRO A 396 -9.64 29.07 -10.81
C PRO A 396 -10.09 29.02 -9.35
N ALA A 397 -9.23 28.46 -8.50
CA ALA A 397 -9.46 28.39 -7.06
C ALA A 397 -8.61 29.46 -6.37
N ASP A 398 -9.18 30.17 -5.40
CA ASP A 398 -8.41 31.14 -4.63
C ASP A 398 -7.58 30.43 -3.56
N GLY A 399 -6.26 30.56 -3.63
CA GLY A 399 -5.33 30.05 -2.63
C GLY A 399 -5.63 30.51 -1.20
N GLN A 400 -6.30 31.67 -1.01
CA GLN A 400 -6.72 32.13 0.32
C GLN A 400 -7.62 31.16 1.07
N HIS A 401 -8.36 30.32 0.34
CA HIS A 401 -9.23 29.32 0.93
C HIS A 401 -8.55 27.95 1.09
N VAL A 402 -7.31 27.78 0.59
CA VAL A 402 -6.58 26.52 0.66
C VAL A 402 -5.86 26.40 2.00
N THR A 403 -6.14 25.34 2.73
CA THR A 403 -5.40 24.96 3.94
C THR A 403 -4.83 23.56 3.77
N VAL A 404 -3.55 23.38 4.07
CA VAL A 404 -2.88 22.08 4.08
C VAL A 404 -2.53 21.72 5.52
N VAL A 405 -2.94 20.54 5.97
CA VAL A 405 -2.69 20.03 7.33
C VAL A 405 -1.88 18.74 7.22
N LEU A 406 -0.71 18.70 7.85
CA LEU A 406 0.13 17.51 7.95
C LEU A 406 0.16 17.03 9.41
N ASN A 407 -0.30 15.82 9.67
CA ASN A 407 -0.19 15.16 10.96
C ASN A 407 0.95 14.13 10.92
N LEU A 408 2.01 14.42 11.66
CA LEU A 408 3.19 13.57 11.76
C LEU A 408 2.95 12.35 12.65
N ALA A 409 3.47 11.21 12.21
CA ALA A 409 3.53 9.98 13.00
C ALA A 409 4.30 10.17 14.31
N GLU A 410 4.01 9.33 15.31
CA GLU A 410 4.79 9.28 16.55
C GLU A 410 6.23 8.84 16.28
N GLY A 411 7.20 9.71 16.57
CA GLY A 411 8.61 9.51 16.22
C GLY A 411 9.15 10.52 15.20
N LEU A 412 8.28 11.26 14.51
CA LEU A 412 8.68 12.38 13.65
C LEU A 412 8.28 13.71 14.30
N VAL A 413 9.06 14.76 14.02
CA VAL A 413 8.82 16.12 14.52
C VAL A 413 8.93 17.14 13.40
N GLY A 414 8.20 18.25 13.52
CA GLY A 414 8.35 19.35 12.58
C GLY A 414 9.73 20.00 12.68
N GLY A 415 10.21 20.56 11.57
CA GLY A 415 11.49 21.25 11.51
C GLY A 415 11.55 22.55 12.33
N PRO A 416 12.70 23.24 12.33
CA PRO A 416 12.91 24.48 13.09
C PRO A 416 11.81 25.52 12.85
N GLY A 417 11.29 26.10 13.93
CA GLY A 417 10.22 27.10 13.87
C GLY A 417 8.80 26.53 13.84
N THR A 418 8.64 25.21 13.91
CA THR A 418 7.33 24.57 14.08
C THR A 418 7.17 24.02 15.50
N THR A 419 5.93 23.83 15.96
CA THR A 419 5.64 23.22 17.27
C THR A 419 4.65 22.08 17.11
N GLY A 420 4.93 20.95 17.78
CA GLY A 420 4.07 19.77 17.78
C GLY A 420 4.14 18.92 16.52
N ARG A 421 3.17 18.02 16.37
CA ARG A 421 3.06 17.03 15.28
C ARG A 421 2.03 17.40 14.22
N ARG A 422 1.22 18.43 14.45
CA ARG A 422 0.21 18.89 13.50
C ARG A 422 0.68 20.21 12.90
N LEU A 423 1.13 20.15 11.66
CA LEU A 423 1.61 21.29 10.89
C LEU A 423 0.50 21.80 9.98
N THR A 424 0.40 23.11 9.80
CA THR A 424 -0.65 23.72 8.97
C THR A 424 -0.08 24.86 8.15
N ARG A 425 -0.52 24.98 6.89
CA ARG A 425 -0.15 26.05 5.97
C ARG A 425 -1.40 26.58 5.26
N THR A 426 -1.53 27.90 5.23
CA THR A 426 -2.54 28.65 4.46
C THR A 426 -1.83 29.52 3.43
N PHE A 427 -2.47 29.78 2.29
CA PHE A 427 -1.87 30.58 1.21
C PHE A 427 -2.57 31.93 1.08
N THR A 428 -1.92 32.92 0.46
CA THR A 428 -2.51 34.27 0.31
C THR A 428 -2.47 34.74 -1.14
N GLY A 429 -3.63 35.04 -1.71
CA GLY A 429 -3.81 35.85 -2.93
C GLY A 429 -3.36 35.20 -4.25
N GLN A 430 -3.08 33.90 -4.25
CA GLN A 430 -2.59 33.20 -5.44
C GLN A 430 -3.71 32.36 -6.07
N GLN A 431 -4.06 32.67 -7.32
CA GLN A 431 -5.04 31.91 -8.07
C GLN A 431 -4.45 30.60 -8.57
N LEU A 432 -5.07 29.48 -8.19
CA LEU A 432 -4.79 28.16 -8.73
C LEU A 432 -5.57 27.97 -10.03
N ILE A 433 -4.99 28.42 -11.13
CA ILE A 433 -5.54 28.21 -12.48
C ILE A 433 -5.49 26.71 -12.83
N PRO A 434 -6.58 26.14 -13.36
CA PRO A 434 -6.65 24.71 -13.70
C PRO A 434 -5.46 24.22 -14.54
N ASN A 435 -4.79 23.17 -14.07
CA ASN A 435 -3.64 22.52 -14.73
C ASN A 435 -2.41 23.43 -15.01
N GLN A 436 -2.34 24.64 -14.45
CA GLN A 436 -1.26 25.60 -14.74
C GLN A 436 -0.49 26.06 -13.50
N ALA A 437 -1.18 26.27 -12.38
CA ALA A 437 -0.57 26.81 -11.16
C ALA A 437 -0.44 25.73 -10.07
N THR A 438 0.51 25.94 -9.15
CA THR A 438 0.71 25.09 -7.97
C THR A 438 0.83 25.94 -6.69
N LEU A 439 0.40 25.39 -5.56
CA LEU A 439 0.71 25.91 -4.22
C LEU A 439 1.60 24.90 -3.48
N ASP A 440 2.64 25.39 -2.79
CA ASP A 440 3.59 24.52 -2.11
C ASP A 440 3.10 24.17 -0.69
N GLY A 441 2.47 23.01 -0.52
CA GLY A 441 2.00 22.45 0.75
C GLY A 441 3.01 21.52 1.42
N VAL A 442 4.30 21.77 1.24
CA VAL A 442 5.41 20.93 1.71
C VAL A 442 6.01 21.51 2.99
N PHE A 443 6.24 20.65 3.99
CA PHE A 443 6.79 21.02 5.29
C PHE A 443 8.18 20.42 5.49
N ARG A 444 9.03 21.15 6.23
CA ARG A 444 10.28 20.61 6.73
C ARG A 444 10.01 19.77 7.98
N VAL A 445 10.54 18.55 8.01
CA VAL A 445 10.33 17.53 9.05
C VAL A 445 11.67 16.91 9.42
N SER A 446 11.81 16.39 10.63
CA SER A 446 13.01 15.67 11.09
C SER A 446 12.64 14.36 11.79
N ALA A 447 13.52 13.36 11.69
CA ALA A 447 13.53 12.17 12.52
C ALA A 447 14.61 12.33 13.60
N PRO A 448 14.26 12.58 14.88
CA PRO A 448 15.24 12.72 15.96
C PRO A 448 16.21 11.53 16.08
N ASP A 449 17.41 11.74 16.63
CA ASP A 449 18.45 10.71 16.80
C ASP A 449 17.97 9.48 17.61
N THR A 450 17.01 9.70 18.51
CA THR A 450 16.39 8.66 19.34
C THR A 450 15.28 7.87 18.65
N THR A 451 14.89 8.25 17.43
CA THR A 451 13.77 7.60 16.71
C THR A 451 14.15 6.18 16.33
N PRO A 452 13.40 5.14 16.74
CA PRO A 452 13.67 3.77 16.32
C PRO A 452 13.70 3.62 14.78
N PRO A 453 14.43 2.63 14.24
CA PRO A 453 14.37 2.36 12.81
C PRO A 453 13.02 1.69 12.48
N GLY A 454 12.38 2.10 11.40
CA GLY A 454 11.04 1.60 11.06
C GLY A 454 10.29 2.51 10.10
N THR A 455 9.08 2.11 9.73
CA THR A 455 8.20 2.89 8.86
C THR A 455 7.17 3.64 9.71
N TYR A 456 7.08 4.94 9.47
CA TYR A 456 6.22 5.88 10.18
C TYR A 456 5.21 6.49 9.21
N GLU A 457 3.91 6.24 9.41
CA GLU A 457 2.87 6.74 8.52
C GLU A 457 2.26 8.06 9.02
N SER A 458 2.57 9.15 8.33
CA SER A 458 1.97 10.46 8.56
C SER A 458 0.74 10.65 7.65
N THR A 459 -0.16 11.58 7.99
CA THR A 459 -1.31 11.91 7.14
C THR A 459 -1.29 13.36 6.69
N LEU A 460 -1.67 13.60 5.43
CA LEU A 460 -1.82 14.94 4.86
C LEU A 460 -3.27 15.16 4.45
N GLU A 461 -3.79 16.35 4.70
CA GLU A 461 -5.14 16.78 4.35
C GLU A 461 -5.10 18.13 3.62
N ILE A 462 -5.88 18.27 2.55
CA ILE A 462 -6.07 19.50 1.77
C ILE A 462 -7.52 19.97 1.92
N GLN A 463 -7.71 21.20 2.38
CA GLN A 463 -9.03 21.80 2.61
C GLN A 463 -9.22 23.02 1.70
N TYR A 464 -10.47 23.28 1.29
CA TYR A 464 -10.85 24.50 0.58
C TYR A 464 -12.09 25.13 1.24
N GLY A 465 -11.97 26.33 1.77
CA GLY A 465 -13.10 27.05 2.39
C GLY A 465 -13.66 26.39 3.66
N GLY A 466 -12.92 25.47 4.28
CA GLY A 466 -13.35 24.69 5.45
C GLY A 466 -14.10 23.40 5.14
N ASP A 467 -14.43 23.13 3.87
CA ASP A 467 -15.11 21.91 3.46
C ASP A 467 -14.14 20.82 2.97
N LEU A 468 -14.48 19.57 3.27
CA LEU A 468 -13.76 18.34 2.87
C LEU A 468 -14.21 17.79 1.50
N ASN A 469 -14.92 18.59 0.68
CA ASN A 469 -15.59 18.13 -0.55
C ASN A 469 -14.66 17.86 -1.75
N LEU A 470 -13.42 17.44 -1.50
CA LEU A 470 -12.43 17.13 -2.52
C LEU A 470 -12.19 15.61 -2.51
N LYS A 471 -12.45 14.94 -3.64
CA LYS A 471 -12.35 13.46 -3.75
C LYS A 471 -10.95 12.90 -3.47
N ASP A 472 -9.89 13.71 -3.63
CA ASP A 472 -8.49 13.30 -3.49
C ASP A 472 -7.69 14.31 -2.64
N ASN A 473 -8.08 14.49 -1.38
CA ASN A 473 -7.46 15.47 -0.49
C ASN A 473 -6.75 14.89 0.73
N THR A 474 -6.85 13.57 0.95
CA THR A 474 -6.22 12.90 2.09
C THR A 474 -5.16 11.92 1.60
N TYR A 475 -3.96 11.96 2.17
CA TYR A 475 -2.84 11.10 1.78
C TYR A 475 -2.20 10.43 3.00
N ALA A 476 -1.83 9.17 2.86
CA ALA A 476 -0.91 8.49 3.76
C ALA A 476 0.52 8.67 3.24
N LEU A 477 1.40 9.17 4.09
CA LEU A 477 2.79 9.51 3.76
C LEU A 477 3.74 8.65 4.62
N PRO A 478 4.11 7.44 4.15
CA PRO A 478 5.05 6.58 4.86
C PRO A 478 6.47 7.12 4.74
N VAL A 479 7.17 7.18 5.88
CA VAL A 479 8.58 7.57 5.99
C VAL A 479 9.34 6.43 6.66
N THR A 480 10.32 5.87 5.96
CA THR A 480 11.18 4.82 6.55
C THR A 480 12.41 5.45 7.19
N VAL A 481 12.50 5.40 8.52
CA VAL A 481 13.70 5.83 9.27
C VAL A 481 14.71 4.69 9.29
N VAL A 482 15.93 4.97 8.84
CA VAL A 482 17.05 4.03 8.83
C VAL A 482 18.19 4.52 9.72
N VAL A 483 18.99 3.57 10.20
CA VAL A 483 20.25 3.85 10.88
C VAL A 483 21.29 4.25 9.82
N PRO A 484 22.19 5.23 10.08
CA PRO A 484 23.30 5.54 9.18
C PRO A 484 24.18 4.33 8.88
N ALA A 485 25.03 4.40 7.86
CA ALA A 485 26.04 3.38 7.64
C ALA A 485 27.04 3.36 8.83
N PRO A 486 27.46 2.17 9.32
CA PRO A 486 28.49 2.08 10.37
C PRO A 486 29.80 2.75 9.96
N VAL A 487 30.43 3.45 10.89
CA VAL A 487 31.81 3.91 10.72
C VAL A 487 32.75 2.71 10.88
N GLU A 488 33.57 2.47 9.87
CA GLU A 488 34.56 1.38 9.85
C GLU A 488 35.86 1.73 10.59
N ASP A 489 36.03 2.99 11.00
CA ASP A 489 37.20 3.43 11.76
C ASP A 489 37.01 3.14 13.26
N GLU A 490 37.89 2.33 13.84
CA GLU A 490 37.86 1.98 15.26
C GLU A 490 38.04 3.19 16.17
N THR A 491 38.65 4.29 15.70
CA THR A 491 38.85 5.52 16.48
C THR A 491 37.55 6.26 16.79
N ALA A 492 36.44 5.90 16.14
CA ALA A 492 35.11 6.37 16.50
C ALA A 492 34.57 5.77 17.81
N LEU A 493 35.21 4.71 18.34
CA LEU A 493 34.90 4.17 19.66
C LEU A 493 35.60 4.95 20.77
N THR A 494 34.91 5.17 21.88
CA THR A 494 35.54 5.59 23.15
C THR A 494 35.86 4.36 23.98
N ILE A 495 37.11 4.25 24.45
CA ILE A 495 37.63 3.07 25.14
C ILE A 495 38.22 3.43 26.51
N TYR A 496 37.89 2.68 27.55
CA TYR A 496 38.42 2.88 28.90
C TYR A 496 38.48 1.57 29.70
N GLN A 497 39.39 1.54 30.68
CA GLN A 497 39.37 0.55 31.77
C GLN A 497 38.29 0.96 32.78
N ASP A 498 37.28 0.11 32.95
CA ASP A 498 36.14 0.38 33.84
C ASP A 498 36.42 0.02 35.31
N THR A 499 37.29 -0.97 35.53
CA THR A 499 37.59 -1.49 36.88
C THR A 499 39.10 -1.67 37.08
N VAL A 500 39.58 -1.23 38.23
CA VAL A 500 40.97 -1.46 38.66
C VAL A 500 41.00 -2.69 39.57
N PRO A 501 41.69 -3.78 39.18
CA PRO A 501 41.73 -5.00 39.98
C PRO A 501 42.55 -4.81 41.26
N GLU A 502 42.02 -5.23 42.41
CA GLU A 502 42.73 -5.26 43.71
C GLU A 502 42.84 -6.70 44.24
N VAL A 503 44.05 -7.22 44.41
CA VAL A 503 44.26 -8.64 44.78
C VAL A 503 45.62 -8.90 45.44
N ALA A 504 45.72 -9.93 46.28
CA ALA A 504 46.97 -10.31 46.95
C ALA A 504 47.97 -11.03 46.02
N PRO A 505 49.27 -11.11 46.36
CA PRO A 505 50.26 -11.83 45.56
C PRO A 505 49.86 -13.28 45.28
N GLY A 506 50.02 -13.71 44.03
CA GLY A 506 49.72 -15.07 43.57
C GLY A 506 48.24 -15.34 43.27
N GLN A 507 47.34 -14.38 43.51
CA GLN A 507 45.89 -14.58 43.41
C GLN A 507 45.30 -14.04 42.09
N ARG A 508 44.21 -14.65 41.61
CA ARG A 508 43.52 -14.27 40.36
C ARG A 508 42.35 -13.32 40.59
N THR A 509 42.10 -12.47 39.59
CA THR A 509 40.97 -11.53 39.49
C THR A 509 40.73 -11.18 38.00
N ALA A 510 39.93 -10.17 37.68
CA ALA A 510 39.72 -9.68 36.32
C ALA A 510 39.49 -8.16 36.31
N PHE A 511 39.65 -7.54 35.13
CA PHE A 511 39.26 -6.15 34.88
C PHE A 511 38.42 -6.03 33.61
N ASN A 512 37.70 -4.91 33.49
CA ASN A 512 36.80 -4.65 32.36
C ASN A 512 37.36 -3.56 31.43
N MET A 513 37.24 -3.80 30.12
CA MET A 513 37.42 -2.80 29.06
C MET A 513 36.08 -2.49 28.43
N ARG A 514 35.69 -1.22 28.36
CA ARG A 514 34.40 -0.79 27.79
C ARG A 514 34.58 -0.02 26.50
N TYR A 515 33.78 -0.38 25.51
CA TYR A 515 33.70 0.23 24.18
C TYR A 515 32.35 0.93 24.02
N ALA A 516 32.34 2.21 23.64
CA ALA A 516 31.13 3.00 23.42
C ALA A 516 31.23 3.84 22.14
N SER A 517 30.10 4.19 21.52
CA SER A 517 30.06 5.12 20.38
C SER A 517 29.25 6.38 20.71
N PRO A 518 29.41 7.47 19.93
CA PRO A 518 28.52 8.63 20.01
C PRO A 518 27.05 8.27 19.80
N THR A 519 26.14 9.00 20.43
CA THR A 519 24.69 8.80 20.30
C THR A 519 24.27 8.87 18.83
N GLY A 520 23.52 7.86 18.37
CA GLY A 520 23.01 7.79 16.99
C GLY A 520 24.04 7.36 15.94
N GLN A 521 25.31 7.13 16.33
CA GLN A 521 26.36 6.72 15.41
C GLN A 521 26.71 5.23 15.56
N PRO A 522 26.38 4.38 14.56
CA PRO A 522 26.88 3.02 14.49
C PRO A 522 28.38 3.00 14.22
N VAL A 523 29.11 2.12 14.90
CA VAL A 523 30.55 1.92 14.68
C VAL A 523 30.80 0.41 14.55
N ASN A 524 31.43 0.01 13.45
CA ASN A 524 31.77 -1.37 13.16
C ASN A 524 33.16 -1.44 12.51
N PRO A 525 34.22 -1.52 13.30
CA PRO A 525 35.57 -1.56 12.76
C PRO A 525 35.96 -2.90 12.13
N GLY A 526 35.05 -3.88 12.15
CA GLY A 526 35.36 -5.26 11.80
C GLY A 526 36.27 -5.91 12.85
N THR A 527 36.82 -7.08 12.51
CA THR A 527 37.70 -7.82 13.40
C THR A 527 39.06 -7.14 13.50
N ILE A 528 39.38 -6.62 14.69
CA ILE A 528 40.66 -5.97 14.97
C ILE A 528 41.50 -6.79 15.95
N THR A 529 42.83 -6.71 15.80
CA THR A 529 43.77 -7.30 16.76
C THR A 529 44.10 -6.28 17.85
N GLN A 530 43.97 -6.71 19.10
CA GLN A 530 44.11 -5.88 20.29
C GLN A 530 45.21 -6.48 21.15
N ARG A 531 46.25 -5.70 21.47
CA ARG A 531 47.42 -6.16 22.24
C ARG A 531 47.43 -5.51 23.61
N PHE A 532 47.41 -6.33 24.65
CA PHE A 532 47.44 -5.93 26.03
C PHE A 532 48.78 -6.33 26.65
N THR A 533 49.36 -5.43 27.44
CA THR A 533 50.54 -5.67 28.27
C THR A 533 50.13 -5.53 29.72
N ALA A 534 50.34 -6.60 30.50
CA ALA A 534 49.94 -6.61 31.90
C ALA A 534 50.75 -5.58 32.71
N PRO A 535 50.18 -4.93 33.74
CA PRO A 535 50.97 -4.18 34.71
C PRO A 535 52.05 -5.08 35.34
N SER A 536 53.22 -4.56 35.72
CA SER A 536 54.39 -5.40 36.07
C SER A 536 54.18 -6.35 37.25
N GLY A 537 53.22 -6.05 38.13
CA GLY A 537 52.77 -6.92 39.23
C GLY A 537 51.80 -8.03 38.83
N PHE A 538 51.38 -8.11 37.56
CA PHE A 538 50.32 -8.98 37.08
C PHE A 538 50.72 -9.80 35.82
N LEU A 539 49.99 -10.89 35.60
CA LEU A 539 50.03 -11.74 34.41
C LEU A 539 48.60 -11.97 33.91
N PHE A 540 48.38 -11.99 32.60
CA PHE A 540 47.12 -12.46 32.03
C PHE A 540 46.99 -13.97 32.17
N VAL A 541 45.79 -14.42 32.52
CA VAL A 541 45.47 -15.84 32.71
C VAL A 541 44.05 -16.13 32.23
N GLY A 542 43.76 -17.40 31.93
CA GLY A 542 42.39 -17.84 31.63
C GLY A 542 41.79 -17.26 30.35
N GLN A 543 40.48 -17.44 30.21
CA GLN A 543 39.71 -17.11 29.00
C GLN A 543 39.02 -15.73 29.15
N PRO A 544 39.36 -14.72 28.34
CA PRO A 544 38.62 -13.47 28.29
C PRO A 544 37.24 -13.65 27.67
N THR A 545 36.29 -12.82 28.09
CA THR A 545 34.88 -12.87 27.69
C THR A 545 34.36 -11.49 27.30
N TYR A 546 33.26 -11.43 26.55
CA TYR A 546 32.55 -10.19 26.23
C TYR A 546 31.09 -10.23 26.71
N ALA A 547 30.51 -9.04 26.90
CA ALA A 547 29.09 -8.85 27.17
C ALA A 547 28.54 -7.56 26.53
N TYR A 548 27.29 -7.58 26.08
CA TYR A 548 26.53 -6.40 25.68
C TYR A 548 25.02 -6.60 25.94
N TYR A 549 24.26 -5.50 25.94
CA TYR A 549 22.83 -5.51 26.25
C TYR A 549 21.97 -5.69 25.00
N GLU A 550 21.02 -6.62 25.08
CA GLU A 550 19.97 -6.87 24.09
C GLU A 550 18.59 -6.60 24.72
N ALA A 551 17.76 -5.80 24.04
CA ALA A 551 16.48 -5.36 24.57
C ALA A 551 15.43 -6.48 24.72
N VAL A 552 15.59 -7.60 24.02
CA VAL A 552 14.61 -8.70 23.97
C VAL A 552 14.99 -9.84 24.91
N ASP A 553 16.27 -10.24 24.94
CA ASP A 553 16.73 -11.44 25.65
C ASP A 553 17.68 -11.15 26.86
N GLY A 554 17.99 -9.88 27.16
CA GLY A 554 18.81 -9.49 28.31
C GLY A 554 20.29 -9.27 27.97
N VAL A 555 21.22 -9.84 28.73
CA VAL A 555 22.67 -9.65 28.49
C VAL A 555 23.21 -10.81 27.65
N VAL A 556 23.75 -10.50 26.46
CA VAL A 556 24.45 -11.46 25.62
C VAL A 556 25.89 -11.57 26.10
N THR A 557 26.39 -12.79 26.28
CA THR A 557 27.78 -13.05 26.72
C THR A 557 28.47 -14.11 25.87
N GLY A 558 29.78 -14.03 25.69
CA GLY A 558 30.55 -15.05 24.98
C GLY A 558 32.05 -15.01 25.28
N ASN A 559 32.79 -15.97 24.72
CA ASN A 559 34.24 -16.05 24.83
C ASN A 559 34.91 -15.22 23.72
N LEU A 560 36.07 -14.64 24.02
CA LEU A 560 36.91 -13.93 23.05
C LEU A 560 38.05 -14.82 22.54
N ASP A 561 38.28 -14.81 21.23
CA ASP A 561 39.45 -15.46 20.65
C ASP A 561 40.71 -14.74 21.13
N HIS A 562 41.61 -15.49 21.75
CA HIS A 562 42.77 -14.91 22.42
C HIS A 562 44.00 -15.81 22.37
N ARG A 563 45.16 -15.19 22.56
CA ARG A 563 46.43 -15.88 22.84
C ARG A 563 47.20 -15.13 23.92
N ILE A 564 47.87 -15.90 24.79
CA ILE A 564 48.71 -15.38 25.86
C ILE A 564 50.16 -15.74 25.52
N GLU A 565 51.01 -14.72 25.50
CA GLU A 565 52.42 -14.80 25.12
C GLU A 565 53.31 -14.23 26.26
N ASP A 566 54.63 -14.30 26.07
CA ASP A 566 55.61 -13.68 26.97
C ASP A 566 55.46 -14.09 28.44
N GLY A 567 55.16 -15.37 28.68
CA GLY A 567 54.98 -15.91 30.03
C GLY A 567 53.78 -15.31 30.79
N GLY A 568 52.76 -14.84 30.07
CA GLY A 568 51.58 -14.19 30.67
C GLY A 568 51.65 -12.66 30.67
N ARG A 569 52.74 -12.05 30.18
CA ARG A 569 52.89 -10.59 30.13
C ARG A 569 52.10 -9.95 29.00
N THR A 570 51.85 -10.68 27.92
CA THR A 570 51.14 -10.20 26.73
C THR A 570 49.87 -11.02 26.51
N LEU A 571 48.75 -10.34 26.32
CA LEU A 571 47.49 -10.92 25.85
C LEU A 571 47.14 -10.30 24.51
N ILE A 572 46.75 -11.12 23.54
CA ILE A 572 46.27 -10.65 22.24
C ILE A 572 44.86 -11.17 22.04
N ILE A 573 43.92 -10.27 21.80
CA ILE A 573 42.51 -10.57 21.50
C ILE A 573 42.25 -10.20 20.04
N THR A 574 41.57 -11.08 19.31
CA THR A 574 41.12 -10.81 17.94
C THR A 574 39.61 -10.84 17.92
N ALA A 575 38.97 -9.67 17.88
CA ALA A 575 37.51 -9.55 17.98
C ALA A 575 37.00 -8.25 17.35
N ASN A 576 35.70 -8.21 17.05
CA ASN A 576 35.01 -7.03 16.51
C ASN A 576 34.20 -6.30 17.61
N PRO A 577 34.69 -5.17 18.15
CA PRO A 577 33.96 -4.34 19.11
C PRO A 577 32.93 -3.44 18.39
N HIS A 578 31.91 -4.04 17.80
CA HIS A 578 30.81 -3.32 17.12
C HIS A 578 29.82 -2.71 18.13
N VAL A 579 29.30 -1.53 17.83
CA VAL A 579 28.35 -0.79 18.68
C VAL A 579 27.26 -0.15 17.82
N ASN A 580 25.99 -0.31 18.22
CA ASN A 580 24.80 0.31 17.61
C ASN A 580 24.55 -0.03 16.13
N THR A 581 25.02 -1.18 15.65
CA THR A 581 24.96 -1.59 14.23
C THR A 581 23.65 -2.30 13.85
N THR A 582 22.94 -2.83 14.84
CA THR A 582 21.69 -3.58 14.74
C THR A 582 20.75 -3.21 15.90
N ALA A 583 19.62 -3.90 16.02
CA ALA A 583 18.72 -3.71 17.16
C ALA A 583 19.20 -4.41 18.45
N SER A 584 20.08 -5.43 18.34
CA SER A 584 20.53 -6.27 19.46
C SER A 584 21.83 -5.79 20.13
N ASP A 585 22.54 -4.83 19.54
CA ASP A 585 23.79 -4.24 20.04
C ASP A 585 23.63 -2.74 20.36
N ALA A 586 22.43 -2.36 20.84
CA ALA A 586 22.07 -1.01 21.24
C ALA A 586 22.72 -0.64 22.60
N GLY A 587 24.04 -0.51 22.65
CA GLY A 587 24.77 -0.15 23.86
C GLY A 587 26.27 -0.42 23.81
N SER A 588 26.95 -0.18 24.93
CA SER A 588 28.38 -0.47 25.04
C SER A 588 28.69 -1.96 25.03
N VAL A 589 29.83 -2.33 24.46
CA VAL A 589 30.41 -3.68 24.58
C VAL A 589 31.44 -3.68 25.69
N ILE A 590 31.43 -4.70 26.55
CA ILE A 590 32.34 -4.85 27.68
C ILE A 590 33.16 -6.12 27.52
N TYR A 591 34.48 -6.03 27.59
CA TYR A 591 35.38 -7.19 27.65
C TYR A 591 35.86 -7.39 29.08
N THR A 592 35.73 -8.60 29.61
CA THR A 592 36.24 -9.00 30.93
C THR A 592 37.51 -9.83 30.75
N ILE A 593 38.63 -9.33 31.28
CA ILE A 593 39.97 -9.89 31.07
C ILE A 593 40.52 -10.43 32.40
N PRO A 594 40.75 -11.74 32.53
CA PRO A 594 41.30 -12.31 33.75
C PRO A 594 42.81 -12.08 33.88
N VAL A 595 43.24 -11.80 35.11
CA VAL A 595 44.63 -11.54 35.50
C VAL A 595 44.97 -12.21 36.82
N GLN A 596 46.25 -12.46 37.04
CA GLN A 596 46.81 -12.98 38.27
C GLN A 596 47.89 -12.05 38.77
N ALA A 597 47.85 -11.62 40.03
CA ALA A 597 48.99 -10.96 40.64
C ALA A 597 50.13 -11.96 40.74
N ARG A 598 51.35 -11.54 40.41
CA ARG A 598 52.50 -12.43 40.48
C ARG A 598 52.71 -12.88 41.94
N PRO A 599 53.14 -14.13 42.18
CA PRO A 599 53.43 -14.60 43.54
C PRO A 599 54.48 -13.78 44.28
N ASP A 600 55.40 -13.15 43.53
CA ASP A 600 56.50 -12.33 44.02
C ASP A 600 56.21 -10.81 43.94
N ALA A 601 54.99 -10.40 43.60
CA ALA A 601 54.63 -8.99 43.50
C ALA A 601 54.63 -8.31 44.88
N VAL A 602 55.24 -7.13 44.96
CA VAL A 602 55.24 -6.30 46.17
C VAL A 602 53.91 -5.57 46.28
N PRO A 603 53.33 -5.42 47.49
CA PRO A 603 52.12 -4.62 47.67
C PRO A 603 52.29 -3.19 47.14
N GLY A 604 51.36 -2.74 46.30
CA GLY A 604 51.44 -1.44 45.64
C GLY A 604 50.55 -1.32 44.40
N GLN A 605 50.45 -0.10 43.86
CA GLN A 605 49.74 0.19 42.62
C GLN A 605 50.69 0.05 41.42
N TYR A 606 50.20 -0.58 40.36
CA TYR A 606 50.91 -0.87 39.13
C TYR A 606 50.16 -0.28 37.94
N ASP A 607 50.65 0.85 37.45
CA ASP A 607 50.01 1.68 36.41
C ASP A 607 50.70 1.57 35.04
N ASN A 608 51.62 0.62 34.90
CA ASN A 608 52.49 0.46 33.73
C ASN A 608 52.00 -0.63 32.76
N GLY A 609 50.74 -1.05 32.86
CA GLY A 609 50.11 -1.87 31.84
C GLY A 609 49.54 -1.00 30.72
N SER A 610 49.27 -1.60 29.56
CA SER A 610 48.69 -0.88 28.42
C SER A 610 47.83 -1.78 27.54
N ALA A 611 46.82 -1.20 26.89
CA ALA A 611 46.01 -1.82 25.86
C ALA A 611 46.17 -1.01 24.56
N SER A 612 46.78 -1.62 23.55
CA SER A 612 46.85 -1.09 22.19
C SER A 612 45.73 -1.71 21.36
N ILE A 613 44.75 -0.89 20.96
CA ILE A 613 43.52 -1.33 20.30
C ILE A 613 43.43 -0.64 18.95
N GLY A 614 43.82 -1.35 17.88
CA GLY A 614 43.95 -0.76 16.55
C GLY A 614 44.85 0.48 16.58
N ARG A 615 44.35 1.59 16.03
CA ARG A 615 45.02 2.90 15.93
C ARG A 615 44.76 3.84 17.11
N HIS A 616 44.10 3.37 18.17
CA HIS A 616 43.92 4.17 19.38
C HIS A 616 45.25 4.51 20.05
N VAL A 617 45.29 5.66 20.72
CA VAL A 617 46.33 5.93 21.72
C VAL A 617 46.22 4.83 22.79
N PRO A 618 47.34 4.17 23.16
CA PRO A 618 47.28 3.08 24.12
C PRO A 618 46.57 3.47 25.42
N VAL A 619 45.56 2.70 25.78
CA VAL A 619 44.81 2.90 27.03
C VAL A 619 45.65 2.33 28.18
N GLN A 620 45.87 3.12 29.23
CA GLN A 620 46.62 2.66 30.40
C GLN A 620 45.82 1.58 31.14
N ILE A 621 46.50 0.49 31.50
CA ILE A 621 45.94 -0.55 32.37
C ILE A 621 46.62 -0.44 33.72
N SER A 622 45.81 -0.36 34.76
CA SER A 622 46.24 -0.31 36.15
C SER A 622 45.77 -1.54 36.93
N GLY A 623 46.46 -1.84 38.03
CA GLY A 623 46.06 -2.86 39.01
C GLY A 623 46.79 -2.65 40.34
N LYS A 624 46.23 -3.13 41.44
CA LYS A 624 46.79 -2.96 42.79
C LYS A 624 47.01 -4.31 43.47
N VAL A 625 48.24 -4.55 43.88
CA VAL A 625 48.61 -5.73 44.68
C VAL A 625 48.52 -5.37 46.16
N THR A 626 47.82 -6.17 46.96
CA THR A 626 47.61 -5.93 48.39
C THR A 626 48.66 -6.62 49.26
N GLY A 627 48.71 -6.28 50.57
CA GLY A 627 49.72 -6.75 51.54
C GLY A 627 49.76 -8.27 51.77
N SER A 628 48.60 -8.91 51.75
CA SER A 628 48.39 -10.35 51.93
C SER A 628 46.92 -10.68 51.66
N ALA A 629 46.62 -11.94 51.31
CA ALA A 629 45.23 -12.41 51.30
C ALA A 629 44.69 -12.31 52.73
N GLN A 630 43.50 -11.70 52.89
CA GLN A 630 42.83 -11.71 54.19
C GLN A 630 42.27 -13.10 54.44
N ASP A 631 42.41 -13.62 55.66
CA ASP A 631 41.97 -14.97 56.00
C ASP A 631 40.48 -15.19 55.66
N GLU A 632 40.16 -16.30 54.98
CA GLU A 632 38.80 -16.67 54.56
C GLU A 632 37.83 -16.93 55.73
N THR A 633 38.33 -16.98 56.97
CA THR A 633 37.56 -17.15 58.20
C THR A 633 36.51 -16.07 58.45
N ALA A 634 36.60 -14.92 57.78
CA ALA A 634 35.57 -13.88 57.81
C ALA A 634 34.43 -14.11 56.79
N LEU A 635 34.47 -15.17 55.98
CA LEU A 635 33.35 -15.56 55.12
C LEU A 635 32.34 -16.43 55.88
N ARG A 636 31.07 -16.36 55.45
CA ARG A 636 30.00 -17.25 55.88
C ARG A 636 29.16 -17.67 54.69
N VAL A 637 28.89 -18.97 54.58
CA VAL A 637 27.88 -19.50 53.66
C VAL A 637 26.48 -19.36 54.27
N ALA A 638 25.60 -18.67 53.55
CA ALA A 638 24.18 -18.53 53.84
C ALA A 638 23.36 -19.38 52.87
N GLN A 639 23.38 -20.71 53.07
CA GLN A 639 22.50 -21.60 52.33
C GLN A 639 22.23 -22.88 53.13
N ALA A 640 21.01 -23.41 53.03
CA ALA A 640 20.60 -24.62 53.76
C ALA A 640 19.98 -25.73 52.88
N THR A 641 19.52 -25.43 51.65
CA THR A 641 18.72 -26.39 50.86
C THR A 641 18.85 -26.21 49.34
N VAL A 642 18.96 -27.33 48.62
CA VAL A 642 18.73 -27.44 47.18
C VAL A 642 17.21 -27.51 46.91
N PRO A 643 16.68 -26.86 45.86
CA PRO A 643 15.28 -27.03 45.44
C PRO A 643 14.95 -28.49 45.15
N ALA A 644 13.73 -28.89 45.50
CA ALA A 644 13.28 -30.25 45.24
C ALA A 644 13.14 -30.50 43.72
N ALA A 645 13.60 -31.65 43.24
CA ALA A 645 13.60 -31.99 41.82
C ALA A 645 13.18 -33.45 41.62
N ALA A 646 12.39 -33.72 40.58
CA ALA A 646 12.03 -35.08 40.18
C ALA A 646 13.23 -35.82 39.59
N PRO A 647 13.29 -37.16 39.63
CA PRO A 647 14.38 -37.93 39.02
C PRO A 647 14.66 -37.50 37.57
N GLY A 648 15.93 -37.20 37.25
CA GLY A 648 16.38 -36.71 35.94
C GLY A 648 16.23 -35.19 35.71
N GLN A 649 15.50 -34.47 36.57
CA GLN A 649 15.29 -33.03 36.42
C GLN A 649 16.53 -32.23 36.82
N THR A 650 16.89 -31.24 36.00
CA THR A 650 17.91 -30.23 36.30
C THR A 650 17.27 -28.99 36.92
N THR A 651 17.86 -28.48 37.99
CA THR A 651 17.45 -27.25 38.69
C THR A 651 18.66 -26.36 38.99
N LYS A 652 18.39 -25.10 39.37
CA LYS A 652 19.40 -24.13 39.77
C LYS A 652 19.17 -23.69 41.21
N PHE A 653 20.25 -23.43 41.94
CA PHE A 653 20.16 -22.92 43.29
C PHE A 653 21.29 -21.94 43.61
N ASN A 654 21.04 -21.03 44.54
CA ASN A 654 21.91 -19.88 44.82
C ASN A 654 22.64 -20.05 46.15
N LEU A 655 23.93 -20.33 46.07
CA LEU A 655 24.83 -20.31 47.22
C LEU A 655 25.19 -18.87 47.55
N GLU A 656 24.66 -18.36 48.65
CA GLU A 656 25.01 -17.02 49.12
C GLU A 656 26.21 -17.09 50.06
N ILE A 657 27.20 -16.24 49.80
CA ILE A 657 28.41 -16.04 50.59
C ILE A 657 28.36 -14.61 51.13
N ARG A 658 28.55 -14.46 52.44
CA ARG A 658 28.50 -13.19 53.18
C ARG A 658 29.79 -12.96 53.96
N SER A 659 30.07 -11.71 54.30
CA SER A 659 31.13 -11.39 55.26
C SER A 659 30.58 -11.36 56.69
N LEU A 660 31.37 -11.86 57.64
CA LEU A 660 31.11 -11.79 59.07
C LEU A 660 31.24 -10.33 59.54
N ASN A 661 30.20 -9.83 60.22
CA ASN A 661 30.15 -8.45 60.75
C ASN A 661 30.44 -7.35 59.70
N ASN A 662 30.13 -7.62 58.42
CA ASN A 662 30.39 -6.72 57.29
C ASN A 662 31.87 -6.26 57.16
N GLN A 663 32.82 -7.04 57.66
CA GLN A 663 34.23 -6.71 57.49
C GLN A 663 34.65 -6.87 56.02
N PRO A 664 35.61 -6.08 55.52
CA PRO A 664 36.28 -6.40 54.26
C PRO A 664 36.90 -7.79 54.35
N VAL A 665 36.65 -8.64 53.35
CA VAL A 665 37.31 -9.93 53.21
C VAL A 665 37.65 -10.17 51.75
N ASN A 666 38.92 -10.42 51.47
CA ASN A 666 39.43 -10.80 50.16
C ASN A 666 40.42 -11.95 50.35
N PRO A 667 39.95 -13.20 50.34
CA PRO A 667 40.80 -14.36 50.57
C PRO A 667 41.69 -14.71 49.37
N GLY A 668 41.55 -13.97 48.26
CA GLY A 668 42.08 -14.40 46.99
C GLY A 668 41.30 -15.58 46.43
N THR A 669 41.78 -16.10 45.31
CA THR A 669 41.29 -17.34 44.72
C THR A 669 41.48 -18.50 45.69
N ILE A 670 40.36 -19.04 46.14
CA ILE A 670 40.31 -20.22 47.00
C ILE A 670 39.49 -21.31 46.30
N GLU A 671 39.83 -22.56 46.60
CA GLU A 671 39.05 -23.70 46.15
C GLU A 671 37.82 -23.87 47.04
N GLN A 672 36.66 -24.00 46.42
CA GLN A 672 35.38 -24.23 47.07
C GLN A 672 34.87 -25.58 46.58
N ARG A 673 34.69 -26.52 47.51
CA ARG A 673 34.30 -27.89 47.21
C ARG A 673 32.87 -28.08 47.68
N ILE A 674 31.96 -28.28 46.73
CA ILE A 674 30.55 -28.54 47.00
C ILE A 674 30.24 -29.99 46.66
N THR A 675 29.88 -30.77 47.66
CA THR A 675 29.43 -32.16 47.51
C THR A 675 27.91 -32.18 47.47
N ALA A 676 27.35 -32.75 46.40
CA ALA A 676 25.90 -32.86 46.22
C ALA A 676 25.30 -33.81 47.26
N PRO A 677 24.06 -33.56 47.75
CA PRO A 677 23.35 -34.51 48.60
C PRO A 677 23.13 -35.85 47.89
N THR A 678 22.96 -36.94 48.64
CA THR A 678 22.61 -38.25 48.06
C THR A 678 21.37 -38.14 47.19
N GLY A 679 21.46 -38.67 45.96
CA GLY A 679 20.42 -38.54 44.92
C GLY A 679 20.67 -37.44 43.89
N PHE A 680 21.75 -36.65 43.98
CA PHE A 680 22.04 -35.53 43.07
C PHE A 680 23.47 -35.53 42.51
N GLU A 681 23.66 -34.92 41.33
CA GLU A 681 24.94 -34.63 40.67
C GLU A 681 24.96 -33.20 40.10
N PHE A 682 26.13 -32.57 40.00
CA PHE A 682 26.31 -31.27 39.37
C PHE A 682 26.55 -31.37 37.86
N THR A 683 26.08 -30.38 37.09
CA THR A 683 26.26 -30.36 35.62
C THR A 683 27.47 -29.54 35.17
N GLY A 684 28.17 -28.87 36.10
CA GLY A 684 29.34 -28.04 35.82
C GLY A 684 29.04 -26.60 35.38
N ALA A 685 27.78 -26.24 35.11
CA ALA A 685 27.43 -24.86 34.83
C ALA A 685 27.30 -24.06 36.14
N ALA A 686 28.05 -22.97 36.27
CA ALA A 686 28.00 -22.09 37.42
C ALA A 686 28.32 -20.64 37.05
N SER A 687 27.58 -19.70 37.63
CA SER A 687 27.81 -18.26 37.49
C SER A 687 27.82 -17.57 38.84
N TYR A 688 28.32 -16.33 38.89
CA TYR A 688 28.28 -15.49 40.07
C TYR A 688 27.60 -14.15 39.80
N GLY A 689 27.11 -13.52 40.88
CA GLY A 689 26.60 -12.15 40.86
C GLY A 689 26.64 -11.48 42.23
N TYR A 690 26.74 -10.16 42.26
CA TYR A 690 26.66 -9.36 43.48
C TYR A 690 25.25 -8.78 43.66
N TYR A 691 24.64 -8.97 44.84
CA TYR A 691 23.21 -8.72 45.07
C TYR A 691 22.82 -7.22 45.03
N ASN A 692 23.76 -6.30 45.32
CA ASN A 692 23.45 -4.89 45.60
C ASN A 692 24.28 -3.87 44.79
N THR A 693 24.79 -4.24 43.61
CA THR A 693 25.59 -3.32 42.77
C THR A 693 24.94 -3.03 41.44
N LYS A 694 24.92 -1.74 41.06
CA LYS A 694 24.40 -1.26 39.78
C LYS A 694 25.52 -0.54 39.00
N PRO A 695 25.80 -0.95 37.75
CA PRO A 695 25.22 -2.10 37.05
C PRO A 695 25.62 -3.43 37.72
N TYR A 696 24.76 -4.46 37.55
CA TYR A 696 24.99 -5.78 38.14
C TYR A 696 26.27 -6.39 37.55
N VAL A 697 27.19 -6.79 38.43
CA VAL A 697 28.40 -7.53 38.03
C VAL A 697 28.08 -9.01 38.09
N THR A 698 28.13 -9.68 36.94
CA THR A 698 27.90 -11.13 36.80
C THR A 698 28.98 -11.77 35.93
N GLY A 699 29.30 -13.04 36.17
CA GLY A 699 30.22 -13.79 35.32
C GLY A 699 30.14 -15.29 35.52
N ASN A 700 30.84 -16.04 34.67
CA ASN A 700 30.95 -17.49 34.81
C ASN A 700 32.02 -17.86 35.84
N LEU A 701 31.83 -18.96 36.55
CA LEU A 701 32.78 -19.50 37.52
C LEU A 701 33.68 -20.56 36.87
N ASP A 702 34.96 -20.60 37.26
CA ASP A 702 35.88 -21.68 36.90
C ASP A 702 35.54 -22.92 37.72
N THR A 703 35.07 -23.97 37.05
CA THR A 703 34.57 -25.18 37.71
C THR A 703 35.16 -26.48 37.16
N ARG A 704 35.34 -27.46 38.03
CA ARG A 704 35.69 -28.84 37.69
C ARG A 704 34.73 -29.80 38.40
N LEU A 705 34.28 -30.83 37.69
CA LEU A 705 33.53 -31.94 38.28
C LEU A 705 34.49 -33.05 38.73
N GLU A 706 34.22 -33.59 39.92
CA GLU A 706 34.89 -34.75 40.50
C GLU A 706 33.82 -35.79 40.90
N ASP A 707 34.26 -37.03 41.16
CA ASP A 707 33.41 -38.10 41.67
C ASP A 707 32.15 -38.37 40.82
N GLY A 708 32.31 -38.33 39.48
CA GLY A 708 31.20 -38.54 38.55
C GLY A 708 30.12 -37.44 38.62
N GLY A 709 30.48 -36.22 39.02
CA GLY A 709 29.55 -35.10 39.19
C GLY A 709 29.05 -34.94 40.63
N LYS A 710 29.42 -35.84 41.55
CA LYS A 710 29.06 -35.75 42.97
C LYS A 710 29.71 -34.55 43.66
N THR A 711 30.90 -34.14 43.22
CA THR A 711 31.61 -32.98 43.78
C THR A 711 31.84 -31.92 42.69
N LEU A 712 31.37 -30.69 42.93
CA LEU A 712 31.69 -29.51 42.15
C LEU A 712 32.80 -28.73 42.84
N VAL A 713 33.93 -28.56 42.15
CA VAL A 713 35.05 -27.76 42.60
C VAL A 713 35.00 -26.42 41.88
N ILE A 714 34.93 -25.32 42.63
CA ILE A 714 34.92 -23.95 42.10
C ILE A 714 36.22 -23.28 42.52
N ARG A 715 36.91 -22.64 41.58
CA ARG A 715 38.07 -21.78 41.86
C ARG A 715 37.71 -20.34 41.59
N SER A 716 37.42 -19.58 42.63
CA SER A 716 37.09 -18.16 42.51
C SER A 716 37.60 -17.37 43.72
N ASN A 717 37.64 -16.04 43.58
CA ASN A 717 37.95 -15.13 44.68
C ASN A 717 36.66 -14.51 45.24
N PRO A 718 36.05 -15.10 46.29
CA PRO A 718 34.85 -14.56 46.91
C PRO A 718 35.18 -13.36 47.79
N HIS A 719 35.41 -12.20 47.18
CA HIS A 719 35.69 -10.95 47.88
C HIS A 719 34.41 -10.19 48.22
N LEU A 720 34.36 -9.60 49.41
CA LEU A 720 33.20 -8.86 49.91
C LEU A 720 33.66 -7.65 50.73
N ASN A 721 32.97 -6.53 50.52
CA ASN A 721 33.19 -5.24 51.18
C ASN A 721 34.62 -4.67 50.98
N THR A 722 35.25 -4.96 49.85
CA THR A 722 36.64 -4.58 49.53
C THR A 722 36.75 -3.37 48.60
N GLY A 723 35.65 -2.94 48.00
CA GLY A 723 35.57 -1.78 47.10
C GLY A 723 34.15 -1.19 47.00
N THR A 724 33.94 -0.36 45.98
CA THR A 724 32.66 0.32 45.74
C THR A 724 31.60 -0.60 45.12
N THR A 725 32.02 -1.74 44.54
CA THR A 725 31.21 -2.62 43.68
C THR A 725 30.92 -4.01 44.27
N ASP A 726 31.37 -4.32 45.48
CA ASP A 726 31.22 -5.65 46.11
C ASP A 726 30.57 -5.51 47.51
N LYS A 727 29.30 -5.12 47.55
CA LYS A 727 28.58 -4.86 48.81
C LYS A 727 27.74 -6.05 49.27
N THR A 728 27.83 -6.38 50.55
CA THR A 728 26.90 -7.20 51.36
C THR A 728 26.80 -8.71 51.10
N SER A 729 26.75 -9.19 49.85
CA SER A 729 26.79 -10.64 49.55
C SER A 729 27.16 -10.99 48.11
N LEU A 730 27.78 -12.17 47.95
CA LEU A 730 28.14 -12.80 46.68
C LEU A 730 27.26 -14.02 46.49
N ILE A 731 26.65 -14.14 45.31
CA ILE A 731 25.79 -15.27 44.96
C ILE A 731 26.49 -16.13 43.93
N HIS A 732 26.64 -17.42 44.19
CA HIS A 732 26.93 -18.41 43.15
C HIS A 732 25.64 -19.13 42.74
N THR A 733 25.28 -19.06 41.47
CA THR A 733 24.17 -19.83 40.90
C THR A 733 24.72 -21.12 40.33
N LEU A 734 24.35 -22.25 40.94
CA LEU A 734 24.86 -23.58 40.61
C LEU A 734 23.77 -24.42 39.95
N VAL A 735 24.14 -25.22 38.96
CA VAL A 735 23.22 -26.14 38.27
C VAL A 735 23.44 -27.58 38.75
N ILE A 736 22.36 -28.20 39.22
CA ILE A 736 22.36 -29.55 39.81
C ILE A 736 21.21 -30.38 39.24
N ARG A 737 21.40 -31.69 39.13
CA ARG A 737 20.44 -32.65 38.58
C ARG A 737 20.16 -33.74 39.60
N ALA A 738 18.88 -34.12 39.76
CA ALA A 738 18.52 -35.33 40.48
C ALA A 738 18.85 -36.57 39.63
N LEU A 739 19.56 -37.55 40.20
CA LEU A 739 19.95 -38.76 39.48
C LEU A 739 18.69 -39.48 38.97
N PRO A 740 18.69 -40.00 37.72
CA PRO A 740 17.56 -40.78 37.20
C PRO A 740 17.22 -42.00 38.05
N THR A 741 18.19 -42.53 38.80
CA THR A 741 18.08 -43.69 39.69
C THR A 741 17.75 -43.33 41.14
N ALA A 742 17.58 -42.04 41.47
CA ALA A 742 17.31 -41.60 42.83
C ALA A 742 15.91 -42.05 43.29
N THR A 743 15.82 -42.53 44.54
CA THR A 743 14.54 -42.94 45.15
C THR A 743 13.65 -41.72 45.44
N PRO A 744 12.45 -41.62 44.85
CA PRO A 744 11.51 -40.53 45.12
C PRO A 744 11.17 -40.38 46.60
N GLY A 745 10.96 -39.15 47.06
CA GLY A 745 10.65 -38.84 48.47
C GLY A 745 11.87 -38.83 49.42
N THR A 746 13.07 -39.16 48.95
CA THR A 746 14.27 -39.18 49.80
C THR A 746 14.75 -37.77 50.11
N GLN A 747 14.98 -37.48 51.39
CA GLN A 747 15.66 -36.27 51.86
C GLN A 747 17.03 -36.64 52.42
N SER A 748 18.07 -36.03 51.88
CA SER A 748 19.47 -36.26 52.27
C SER A 748 20.11 -34.98 52.77
N ASN A 749 20.93 -35.09 53.82
CA ASN A 749 21.63 -33.98 54.47
C ASN A 749 23.16 -34.18 54.49
N ASP A 750 23.64 -35.11 53.68
CA ASP A 750 25.05 -35.51 53.56
C ASP A 750 25.83 -34.66 52.55
N GLY A 751 25.14 -33.80 51.80
CA GLY A 751 25.77 -32.77 50.97
C GLY A 751 26.49 -31.74 51.83
N LYS A 752 27.55 -31.12 51.28
CA LYS A 752 28.40 -30.18 52.02
C LYS A 752 28.93 -29.07 51.12
N VAL A 753 29.04 -27.86 51.66
CA VAL A 753 29.76 -26.74 51.06
C VAL A 753 30.98 -26.45 51.91
N ALA A 754 32.17 -26.62 51.34
CA ALA A 754 33.44 -26.24 51.95
C ALA A 754 34.06 -25.08 51.16
N ILE A 755 34.41 -23.99 51.85
CA ILE A 755 35.05 -22.81 51.26
C ILE A 755 36.36 -22.58 52.02
N GLY A 756 37.51 -22.87 51.40
CA GLY A 756 38.82 -22.78 52.07
C GLY A 756 38.84 -23.57 53.39
N ARG A 757 39.32 -22.92 54.47
CA ARG A 757 39.39 -23.48 55.84
C ARG A 757 38.10 -23.33 56.65
N LEU A 758 37.00 -22.85 56.07
CA LEU A 758 35.73 -22.76 56.78
C LEU A 758 35.19 -24.15 57.14
N ALA A 759 34.54 -24.23 58.31
CA ALA A 759 33.79 -25.42 58.70
C ALA A 759 32.74 -25.74 57.61
N PRO A 760 32.69 -26.99 57.10
CA PRO A 760 31.75 -27.35 56.05
C PRO A 760 30.30 -27.11 56.47
N VAL A 761 29.54 -26.43 55.61
CA VAL A 761 28.11 -26.17 55.83
C VAL A 761 27.29 -27.29 55.18
N PRO A 762 26.35 -27.93 55.90
CA PRO A 762 25.54 -29.00 55.33
C PRO A 762 24.61 -28.46 54.24
N LEU A 763 24.47 -29.25 53.18
CA LEU A 763 23.57 -29.00 52.06
C LEU A 763 22.51 -30.11 52.04
N ILE A 764 21.24 -29.71 52.11
CA ILE A 764 20.11 -30.63 52.14
C ILE A 764 19.47 -30.70 50.76
N GLY A 765 19.18 -31.91 50.26
CA GLY A 765 18.45 -32.13 49.01
C GLY A 765 17.23 -33.00 49.23
N ARG A 766 16.17 -32.78 48.44
CA ARG A 766 14.96 -33.62 48.43
C ARG A 766 14.64 -34.04 46.99
N VAL A 767 14.62 -35.34 46.75
CA VAL A 767 14.12 -35.90 45.49
C VAL A 767 12.60 -35.96 45.61
N LEU A 768 11.89 -35.34 44.66
CA LEU A 768 10.42 -35.30 44.65
C LEU A 768 9.82 -36.68 44.44
#